data_AF-A0A2Z4ILQ4-F1
#
_entry.id   AF-A0A2Z4ILQ4-F1
#
_cell.length_a   1.000
_cell.length_b   1.000
_cell.length_c   1.000
_cell.angle_alpha   90.00
_cell.angle_beta   90.00
_cell.angle_gamma   90.00
#
_symmetry.space_group_name_H-M   'P 1'
#
loop_
_entity.id
_entity.type
_entity.pdbx_description
1 polymer ?
#
loop_
_entity_poly.entity_id
_entity_poly.type
_entity_poly.pdbx_seq_one_letter_code
_entity_poly.pdbx_strand_id
1 'polypeptide(L)'
;MPTNQKISNDVELYYEKRLRALDISEEANSLTTPVFKSVEGGWIETEETKTHKLLEPCEKGIQINYFNVTGSPLRWRKEGNKWENNFVRIRLEKERTYEKDGKKQTAKYHQEKGSGQYPYLTPGIIKAWIDRKNSQIETLVLIEGEFKALKAWMEKSKIKGMEGVEFMGIPGIHGFYGGDTNHKREINELIQKVIIDCKVKNIVMLLDADALVVKWAEDKDLYIRQKSFANAVGNFRNSLHLLIEDKNVPLSQVYFMHGKSKLVDTAKGLDDLLIQTPAKAKDIFEDLTQFHFAKRWFDGIILTDGQQSTIDKHFGLHGRNQFYNIYKEYIGSRPFIYQKIKYEWTGEELAYVKIEDADRYMRIGIDWVKIIQIPNRYGLLETKVKRWSVAEIKRDYPQAIANRMINEQIPKYDSYHVEPNWDPVSYKRVVYGCYNLMEPLVHEPKPGRVDTTLQFIKHLFQGKGRIWWDEEEEMYKEEAYKGDQFTVAMDYLTIQLQHPKEMLPVPCLVSPENGTGKSTFIKWLCMVYNGNGTVLNNDRFKMNFNGHYATKFIIGLDEGFLEVDKKAEKEKLKQLVTSDTIFLENKGMDIQEIPYYGKLIICSNDADNLMKMEDEETRWFVVKVPKLRTRDPFMVDKMKEEIPAWIHFLANRKVFHEKKDRLWFEPQDFITDQMREIVEVTKNQVDASVENWVKEMFLTYKIPELKISRPRMLHYINETKKYKIDEEKLKYYMEKKRGFSLGKTARCKIPSTIVNIQEDNTPHINYYTEIARPYILKPEEWLNEIEMKEFKSPWAFKKEDMEDDDDQTPSGSFEDQQSLDDKQYKQEELWQKKKGPAPF
;
A
#
# COMPACT_ATOMS: atom_id res chain seq x y z
N MET A 1 -28.28 32.96 14.12
CA MET A 1 -27.92 34.19 13.38
C MET A 1 -27.01 33.78 12.24
N PRO A 2 -27.33 34.05 10.97
CA PRO A 2 -26.41 33.72 9.89
C PRO A 2 -25.31 34.78 9.87
N THR A 3 -24.07 34.34 10.04
CA THR A 3 -22.87 35.09 9.70
C THR A 3 -23.02 35.61 8.26
N ASN A 4 -23.08 36.92 8.09
CA ASN A 4 -22.87 37.60 6.81
C ASN A 4 -21.43 37.34 6.36
N GLN A 5 -21.14 36.14 5.87
CA GLN A 5 -19.93 35.85 5.12
C GLN A 5 -20.06 36.60 3.79
N LYS A 6 -19.20 37.60 3.63
CA LYS A 6 -19.12 38.43 2.42
C LYS A 6 -18.83 37.50 1.23
N ILE A 7 -19.75 37.43 0.26
CA ILE A 7 -19.54 36.69 -0.99
C ILE A 7 -18.35 37.34 -1.71
N SER A 8 -17.44 36.53 -2.26
CA SER A 8 -16.28 37.07 -2.97
C SER A 8 -16.70 37.68 -4.32
N ASN A 9 -16.01 38.75 -4.74
CA ASN A 9 -16.24 39.39 -6.04
C ASN A 9 -16.12 38.39 -7.22
N ASP A 10 -15.24 37.39 -7.10
CA ASP A 10 -15.06 36.35 -8.13
C ASP A 10 -16.32 35.50 -8.32
N VAL A 11 -16.99 35.15 -7.22
CA VAL A 11 -18.24 34.38 -7.22
C VAL A 11 -19.39 35.22 -7.79
N GLU A 12 -19.50 36.49 -7.41
CA GLU A 12 -20.51 37.40 -7.97
C GLU A 12 -20.34 37.54 -9.48
N LEU A 13 -19.09 37.77 -9.94
CA LEU A 13 -18.78 37.84 -11.37
C LEU A 13 -19.09 36.53 -12.10
N TYR A 14 -18.79 35.37 -11.48
CA TYR A 14 -19.12 34.06 -12.04
C TYR A 14 -20.64 33.85 -12.16
N TYR A 15 -21.40 34.21 -11.13
CA TYR A 15 -22.86 34.16 -11.11
C TYR A 15 -23.45 35.01 -12.25
N GLU A 16 -23.08 36.30 -12.34
CA GLU A 16 -23.58 37.21 -13.37
C GLU A 16 -23.22 36.73 -14.79
N LYS A 17 -21.97 36.29 -15.00
CA LYS A 17 -21.52 35.74 -16.29
C LYS A 17 -22.36 34.53 -16.70
N ARG A 18 -22.67 33.64 -15.76
CA ARG A 18 -23.44 32.43 -16.05
C ARG A 18 -24.90 32.73 -16.37
N LEU A 19 -25.55 33.61 -15.61
CA LEU A 19 -26.94 34.02 -15.87
C LEU A 19 -27.04 34.73 -17.22
N ARG A 20 -26.11 35.65 -17.53
CA ARG A 20 -26.06 36.34 -18.81
C ARG A 20 -25.85 35.37 -19.99
N ALA A 21 -24.95 34.39 -19.85
CA ALA A 21 -24.70 33.41 -20.90
C ALA A 21 -25.95 32.55 -21.24
N LEU A 22 -26.84 32.34 -20.27
CA LEU A 22 -28.08 31.58 -20.44
C LEU A 22 -29.30 32.48 -20.74
N ASP A 23 -29.12 33.80 -20.80
CA ASP A 23 -30.21 34.78 -20.95
C ASP A 23 -31.26 34.68 -19.82
N ILE A 24 -30.80 34.47 -18.58
CA ILE A 24 -31.66 34.37 -17.39
C ILE A 24 -31.90 35.77 -16.82
N SER A 25 -33.13 36.28 -16.97
CA SER A 25 -33.57 37.54 -16.36
C SER A 25 -33.89 37.39 -14.87
N GLU A 26 -33.94 38.51 -14.14
CA GLU A 26 -34.38 38.57 -12.73
C GLU A 26 -35.77 37.94 -12.52
N GLU A 27 -36.68 38.17 -13.47
CA GLU A 27 -38.04 37.61 -13.51
C GLU A 27 -38.01 36.09 -13.73
N ALA A 28 -37.21 35.63 -14.70
CA ALA A 28 -37.07 34.20 -15.00
C ALA A 28 -36.38 33.42 -13.87
N ASN A 29 -35.57 34.10 -13.04
CA ASN A 29 -34.94 33.55 -11.85
C ASN A 29 -35.85 33.57 -10.60
N SER A 30 -37.12 33.95 -10.74
CA SER A 30 -38.07 34.06 -9.63
C SER A 30 -39.25 33.11 -9.83
N LEU A 31 -39.60 32.38 -8.78
CA LEU A 31 -40.75 31.47 -8.73
C LEU A 31 -41.74 32.00 -7.69
N THR A 32 -42.90 32.45 -8.16
CA THR A 32 -44.03 32.84 -7.31
C THR A 32 -45.09 31.76 -7.34
N THR A 33 -45.44 31.21 -6.17
CA THR A 33 -46.48 30.19 -6.02
C THR A 33 -47.38 30.53 -4.83
N PRO A 34 -48.64 30.05 -4.83
CA PRO A 34 -49.47 30.11 -3.64
C PRO A 34 -48.85 29.28 -2.52
N VAL A 35 -49.12 29.68 -1.28
CA VAL A 35 -48.75 28.92 -0.09
C VAL A 35 -49.75 27.79 0.08
N PHE A 36 -49.27 26.58 0.33
CA PHE A 36 -50.13 25.43 0.57
C PHE A 36 -50.12 25.04 2.04
N LYS A 37 -51.30 24.80 2.62
CA LYS A 37 -51.46 24.20 3.94
C LYS A 37 -51.63 22.70 3.80
N SER A 38 -50.85 21.94 4.57
CA SER A 38 -51.02 20.48 4.66
C SER A 38 -52.32 20.16 5.38
N VAL A 39 -53.12 19.26 4.80
CA VAL A 39 -54.32 18.70 5.41
C VAL A 39 -54.28 17.17 5.30
N GLU A 40 -55.15 16.49 6.03
CA GLU A 40 -55.28 15.04 5.90
C GLU A 40 -55.65 14.68 4.45
N GLY A 41 -54.80 13.89 3.80
CA GLY A 41 -54.98 13.49 2.39
C GLY A 41 -54.45 14.46 1.32
N GLY A 42 -53.78 15.58 1.66
CA GLY A 42 -53.13 16.42 0.64
C GLY A 42 -52.81 17.86 1.04
N TRP A 43 -52.94 18.78 0.08
CA TRP A 43 -52.59 20.19 0.20
C TRP A 43 -53.76 21.08 -0.23
N ILE A 44 -54.05 22.12 0.56
CA ILE A 44 -55.03 23.16 0.21
C ILE A 44 -54.29 24.47 -0.06
N GLU A 45 -54.63 25.09 -1.19
CA GLU A 45 -54.12 26.40 -1.62
C GLU A 45 -54.64 27.52 -0.70
N THR A 46 -53.78 28.46 -0.32
CA THR A 46 -54.18 29.68 0.39
C THR A 46 -54.11 30.90 -0.53
N GLU A 47 -54.74 32.01 -0.11
CA GLU A 47 -54.66 33.30 -0.82
C GLU A 47 -53.27 33.97 -0.73
N GLU A 48 -52.39 33.47 0.15
CA GLU A 48 -51.04 33.98 0.31
C GLU A 48 -50.13 33.44 -0.80
N THR A 49 -49.31 34.28 -1.41
CA THR A 49 -48.29 33.86 -2.37
C THR A 49 -46.90 34.10 -1.83
N LYS A 50 -45.95 33.25 -2.23
CA LYS A 50 -44.56 33.34 -1.84
C LYS A 50 -43.66 33.30 -3.06
N THR A 51 -42.67 34.18 -3.06
CA THR A 51 -41.66 34.26 -4.12
C THR A 51 -40.33 33.72 -3.63
N HIS A 52 -39.72 32.85 -4.43
CA HIS A 52 -38.43 32.23 -4.19
C HIS A 52 -37.50 32.46 -5.38
N LYS A 53 -36.20 32.61 -5.14
CA LYS A 53 -35.20 32.60 -6.22
C LYS A 53 -34.84 31.18 -6.62
N LEU A 54 -34.68 30.93 -7.92
CA LEU A 54 -34.26 29.63 -8.44
C LEU A 54 -32.74 29.42 -8.29
N LEU A 55 -31.98 30.50 -8.52
CA LEU A 55 -30.53 30.55 -8.49
C LEU A 55 -30.07 31.74 -7.64
N GLU A 56 -29.10 31.52 -6.76
CA GLU A 56 -28.55 32.56 -5.88
C GLU A 56 -27.02 32.40 -5.76
N PRO A 57 -26.24 33.49 -5.63
CA PRO A 57 -24.82 33.38 -5.34
C PRO A 57 -24.62 32.88 -3.90
N CYS A 58 -23.63 32.02 -3.69
CA CYS A 58 -23.23 31.52 -2.37
C CYS A 58 -21.70 31.38 -2.29
N GLU A 59 -21.14 31.23 -1.09
CA GLU A 59 -19.68 31.23 -0.84
C GLU A 59 -18.85 30.40 -1.83
N LYS A 60 -19.38 29.25 -2.30
CA LYS A 60 -18.69 28.30 -3.18
C LYS A 60 -19.01 28.44 -4.67
N GLY A 61 -19.99 29.27 -5.05
CA GLY A 61 -20.45 29.40 -6.44
C GLY A 61 -21.93 29.78 -6.55
N ILE A 62 -22.69 29.04 -7.37
CA ILE A 62 -24.13 29.29 -7.60
C ILE A 62 -24.95 28.22 -6.90
N GLN A 63 -25.74 28.61 -5.91
CA GLN A 63 -26.74 27.76 -5.28
C GLN A 63 -27.94 27.59 -6.22
N ILE A 64 -28.33 26.34 -6.43
CA ILE A 64 -29.52 25.93 -7.18
C ILE A 64 -30.54 25.44 -6.17
N ASN A 65 -31.66 26.16 -6.08
CA ASN A 65 -32.74 25.88 -5.15
C ASN A 65 -33.70 24.85 -5.74
N TYR A 66 -33.97 23.78 -4.99
CA TYR A 66 -34.93 22.74 -5.39
C TYR A 66 -36.26 22.95 -4.70
N PHE A 67 -37.32 22.66 -5.43
CA PHE A 67 -38.70 22.83 -4.97
C PHE A 67 -39.47 21.52 -5.11
N ASN A 68 -40.46 21.34 -4.24
CA ASN A 68 -41.47 20.31 -4.43
C ASN A 68 -42.52 20.77 -5.46
N VAL A 69 -43.49 19.90 -5.77
CA VAL A 69 -44.58 20.22 -6.72
C VAL A 69 -45.47 21.39 -6.28
N THR A 70 -45.47 21.76 -4.99
CA THR A 70 -46.25 22.90 -4.46
C THR A 70 -45.49 24.23 -4.56
N GLY A 71 -44.25 24.24 -5.05
CA GLY A 71 -43.38 25.43 -5.07
C GLY A 71 -42.66 25.75 -3.76
N SER A 72 -42.85 24.93 -2.72
CA SER A 72 -42.13 25.06 -1.46
C SER A 72 -40.71 24.49 -1.58
N PRO A 73 -39.70 25.05 -0.87
CA PRO A 73 -38.35 24.50 -0.86
C PRO A 73 -38.36 23.01 -0.48
N LEU A 74 -37.69 22.20 -1.30
CA LEU A 74 -37.54 20.78 -1.04
C LEU A 74 -36.70 20.60 0.22
N ARG A 75 -37.14 19.75 1.16
CA ARG A 75 -36.45 19.51 2.43
C ARG A 75 -35.87 18.11 2.49
N TRP A 76 -34.73 17.99 3.16
CA TRP A 76 -34.10 16.72 3.47
C TRP A 76 -33.48 16.77 4.86
N ARG A 77 -33.39 15.62 5.52
CA ARG A 77 -32.78 15.49 6.83
C ARG A 77 -31.44 14.78 6.72
N LYS A 78 -30.38 15.45 7.17
CA LYS A 78 -29.06 14.81 7.33
C LYS A 78 -29.11 13.85 8.52
N GLU A 79 -28.53 12.67 8.37
CA GLU A 79 -28.39 11.72 9.47
C GLU A 79 -27.67 12.38 10.65
N GLY A 80 -28.27 12.31 11.84
CA GLY A 80 -27.79 12.99 13.05
C GLY A 80 -28.31 14.42 13.28
N ASN A 81 -28.96 15.06 12.29
CA ASN A 81 -29.56 16.39 12.49
C ASN A 81 -30.99 16.30 13.05
N LYS A 82 -31.30 17.17 14.02
CA LYS A 82 -32.65 17.28 14.62
C LYS A 82 -33.69 17.91 13.69
N TRP A 83 -33.27 18.80 12.78
CA TRP A 83 -34.13 19.55 11.88
C TRP A 83 -33.77 19.29 10.41
N GLU A 84 -34.78 19.38 9.55
CA GLU A 84 -34.60 19.31 8.10
C GLU A 84 -33.97 20.59 7.56
N ASN A 85 -33.15 20.45 6.52
CA ASN A 85 -32.57 21.55 5.76
C ASN A 85 -33.15 21.57 4.34
N ASN A 86 -33.09 22.73 3.70
CA ASN A 86 -33.41 22.81 2.28
C ASN A 86 -32.40 21.98 1.48
N PHE A 87 -32.89 21.21 0.51
CA PHE A 87 -32.06 20.52 -0.46
C PHE A 87 -31.63 21.53 -1.53
N VAL A 88 -30.32 21.67 -1.68
CA VAL A 88 -29.70 22.54 -2.69
C VAL A 88 -28.51 21.82 -3.31
N ARG A 89 -28.22 22.14 -4.58
CA ARG A 89 -26.95 21.79 -5.22
C ARG A 89 -26.19 23.07 -5.50
N ILE A 90 -24.87 23.02 -5.39
CA ILE A 90 -24.03 24.18 -5.67
C ILE A 90 -23.22 23.90 -6.92
N ARG A 91 -23.37 24.75 -7.94
CA ARG A 91 -22.47 24.80 -9.08
C ARG A 91 -21.22 25.57 -8.67
N LEU A 92 -20.07 24.91 -8.63
CA LEU A 92 -18.83 25.50 -8.12
C LEU A 92 -18.29 26.55 -9.09
N GLU A 93 -17.70 27.61 -8.55
CA GLU A 93 -16.92 28.60 -9.31
C GLU A 93 -15.57 27.99 -9.74
N LYS A 94 -14.82 27.43 -8.79
CA LYS A 94 -13.63 26.60 -9.04
C LYS A 94 -13.95 25.12 -8.94
N GLU A 95 -13.67 24.39 -10.01
CA GLU A 95 -13.87 22.94 -10.03
C GLU A 95 -12.98 22.26 -8.96
N ARG A 96 -13.57 21.36 -8.19
CA ARG A 96 -12.84 20.67 -7.12
C ARG A 96 -12.11 19.46 -7.69
N THR A 97 -10.78 19.49 -7.67
CA THR A 97 -9.97 18.31 -8.01
C THR A 97 -9.77 17.44 -6.77
N TYR A 98 -9.99 16.14 -6.90
CA TYR A 98 -9.75 15.15 -5.84
C TYR A 98 -9.18 13.87 -6.46
N GLU A 99 -8.44 13.10 -5.67
CA GLU A 99 -7.92 11.81 -6.09
C GLU A 99 -8.87 10.69 -5.67
N LYS A 100 -9.19 9.80 -6.61
CA LYS A 100 -9.96 8.59 -6.35
C LYS A 100 -9.37 7.45 -7.17
N ASP A 101 -9.03 6.35 -6.50
CA ASP A 101 -8.40 5.17 -7.10
C ASP A 101 -7.12 5.50 -7.89
N GLY A 102 -6.27 6.39 -7.34
CA GLY A 102 -5.01 6.80 -7.98
C GLY A 102 -5.16 7.72 -9.19
N LYS A 103 -6.38 8.25 -9.45
CA LYS A 103 -6.68 9.14 -10.58
C LYS A 103 -7.24 10.47 -10.10
N LYS A 104 -6.73 11.57 -10.67
CA LYS A 104 -7.30 12.91 -10.49
C LYS A 104 -8.67 12.98 -11.17
N GLN A 105 -9.69 13.30 -10.39
CA GLN A 105 -11.05 13.57 -10.84
C GLN A 105 -11.44 15.01 -10.50
N THR A 106 -12.35 15.58 -11.29
CA THR A 106 -12.75 16.98 -11.16
C THR A 106 -14.27 17.07 -11.01
N ALA A 107 -14.74 17.68 -9.92
CA ALA A 107 -16.16 17.88 -9.63
C ALA A 107 -16.59 19.32 -9.93
N LYS A 108 -17.64 19.45 -10.77
CA LYS A 108 -18.27 20.73 -11.14
C LYS A 108 -19.38 21.16 -10.18
N TYR A 109 -19.95 20.21 -9.45
CA TYR A 109 -21.04 20.43 -8.52
C TYR A 109 -20.67 19.91 -7.14
N HIS A 110 -21.20 20.59 -6.12
CA HIS A 110 -21.19 20.13 -4.75
C HIS A 110 -22.62 19.82 -4.30
N GLN A 111 -22.77 18.66 -3.67
CA GLN A 111 -23.99 18.19 -3.03
C GLN A 111 -23.59 17.59 -1.68
N GLU A 112 -24.41 17.81 -0.65
CA GLU A 112 -24.15 17.28 0.69
C GLU A 112 -24.14 15.75 0.69
N LYS A 113 -23.11 15.16 1.32
CA LYS A 113 -22.97 13.70 1.39
C LYS A 113 -24.12 13.11 2.22
N GLY A 114 -24.72 12.04 1.71
CA GLY A 114 -25.88 11.39 2.34
C GLY A 114 -27.22 12.00 1.93
N SER A 115 -27.24 13.14 1.21
CA SER A 115 -28.47 13.60 0.57
C SER A 115 -28.82 12.71 -0.62
N GLY A 116 -30.11 12.40 -0.78
CA GLY A 116 -30.62 11.67 -1.94
C GLY A 116 -30.44 12.44 -3.25
N GLN A 117 -30.82 11.82 -4.38
CA GLN A 117 -30.91 12.52 -5.67
C GLN A 117 -32.35 12.96 -5.90
N TYR A 118 -32.51 14.20 -6.35
CA TYR A 118 -33.82 14.77 -6.64
C TYR A 118 -33.81 15.42 -8.02
N PRO A 119 -34.90 15.30 -8.79
CA PRO A 119 -35.08 16.05 -10.02
C PRO A 119 -35.28 17.54 -9.72
N TYR A 120 -34.80 18.38 -10.62
CA TYR A 120 -35.04 19.82 -10.62
C TYR A 120 -36.32 20.14 -11.39
N LEU A 121 -37.34 20.57 -10.67
CA LEU A 121 -38.61 21.00 -11.25
C LEU A 121 -38.45 22.43 -11.79
N THR A 122 -38.66 22.62 -13.08
CA THR A 122 -38.71 23.97 -13.66
C THR A 122 -40.01 24.68 -13.24
N PRO A 123 -40.09 26.02 -13.33
CA PRO A 123 -41.32 26.73 -13.00
C PRO A 123 -42.52 26.27 -13.84
N GLY A 124 -42.32 25.81 -15.08
CA GLY A 124 -43.38 25.26 -15.92
C GLY A 124 -44.01 24.01 -15.34
N ILE A 125 -43.20 23.08 -14.84
CA ILE A 125 -43.69 21.86 -14.15
C ILE A 125 -44.51 22.22 -12.91
N ILE A 126 -44.00 23.14 -12.08
CA ILE A 126 -44.66 23.54 -10.83
C ILE A 126 -46.01 24.22 -11.15
N LYS A 127 -46.03 25.12 -12.13
CA LYS A 127 -47.27 25.78 -12.58
C LYS A 127 -48.27 24.79 -13.17
N ALA A 128 -47.82 23.85 -14.00
CA ALA A 128 -48.67 22.80 -14.56
C ALA A 128 -49.27 21.91 -13.46
N TRP A 129 -48.51 21.60 -12.40
CA TRP A 129 -49.03 20.84 -11.27
C TRP A 129 -50.03 21.64 -10.42
N ILE A 130 -49.77 22.93 -10.18
CA ILE A 130 -50.72 23.80 -9.48
C ILE A 130 -52.05 23.86 -10.26
N ASP A 131 -51.98 24.02 -11.59
CA ASP A 131 -53.14 24.07 -12.49
C ASP A 131 -53.58 22.69 -13.03
N ARG A 132 -53.17 21.58 -12.39
CA ARG A 132 -53.42 20.19 -12.85
C ARG A 132 -54.88 19.80 -13.11
N LYS A 133 -55.84 20.61 -12.61
CA LYS A 133 -57.27 20.41 -12.88
C LYS A 133 -57.65 20.86 -14.29
N ASN A 134 -56.96 21.86 -14.84
CA ASN A 134 -57.24 22.48 -16.14
C ASN A 134 -56.11 22.28 -17.16
N SER A 135 -54.91 21.93 -16.69
CA SER A 135 -53.71 21.72 -17.50
C SER A 135 -53.26 20.25 -17.47
N GLN A 136 -52.65 19.81 -18.57
CA GLN A 136 -52.02 18.50 -18.72
C GLN A 136 -50.67 18.68 -19.41
N ILE A 137 -49.71 17.82 -19.08
CA ILE A 137 -48.43 17.75 -19.77
C ILE A 137 -48.53 16.62 -20.79
N GLU A 138 -48.51 16.93 -22.08
CA GLU A 138 -48.49 15.89 -23.12
C GLU A 138 -47.13 15.19 -23.17
N THR A 139 -46.03 15.96 -23.15
CA THR A 139 -44.67 15.43 -23.19
C THR A 139 -43.83 16.01 -22.05
N LEU A 140 -43.29 15.12 -21.21
CA LEU A 140 -42.33 15.46 -20.17
C LEU A 140 -40.90 15.07 -20.61
N VAL A 141 -40.00 16.04 -20.70
CA VAL A 141 -38.60 15.81 -21.09
C VAL A 141 -37.68 15.95 -19.89
N LEU A 142 -37.00 14.85 -19.53
CA LEU A 142 -35.97 14.79 -18.50
C LEU A 142 -34.60 15.04 -19.15
N ILE A 143 -33.93 16.10 -18.74
CA ILE A 143 -32.65 16.54 -19.30
C ILE A 143 -31.55 16.43 -18.25
N GLU A 144 -30.38 15.91 -18.63
CA GLU A 144 -29.20 15.94 -17.77
C GLU A 144 -28.70 17.37 -17.53
N GLY A 145 -28.99 17.91 -16.34
CA GLY A 145 -28.53 19.22 -15.85
C GLY A 145 -29.65 20.24 -15.65
N GLU A 146 -29.58 20.97 -14.52
CA GLU A 146 -30.60 21.93 -14.08
C GLU A 146 -30.67 23.16 -14.98
N PHE A 147 -29.50 23.73 -15.30
CA PHE A 147 -29.41 24.90 -16.18
C PHE A 147 -29.98 24.62 -17.57
N LYS A 148 -29.82 23.39 -18.08
CA LYS A 148 -30.33 23.00 -19.39
C LYS A 148 -31.85 22.94 -19.39
N ALA A 149 -32.43 22.31 -18.37
CA ALA A 149 -33.87 22.24 -18.19
C ALA A 149 -34.47 23.64 -18.00
N LEU A 150 -33.83 24.51 -17.21
CA LEU A 150 -34.27 25.89 -17.02
C LEU A 150 -34.26 26.67 -18.34
N LYS A 151 -33.16 26.61 -19.11
CA LYS A 151 -33.06 27.28 -20.41
C LYS A 151 -34.10 26.76 -21.40
N ALA A 152 -34.30 25.44 -21.47
CA ALA A 152 -35.30 24.84 -22.34
C ALA A 152 -36.72 25.32 -22.00
N TRP A 153 -37.07 25.33 -20.71
CA TRP A 153 -38.35 25.87 -20.24
C TRP A 153 -38.54 27.35 -20.60
N MET A 154 -37.50 28.18 -20.39
CA MET A 154 -37.55 29.62 -20.69
C MET A 154 -37.82 29.90 -22.17
N GLU A 155 -37.10 29.23 -23.07
CA GLU A 155 -37.31 29.41 -24.51
C GLU A 155 -38.65 28.84 -24.96
N LYS A 156 -39.04 27.67 -24.45
CA LYS A 156 -40.34 27.07 -24.73
C LYS A 156 -41.50 27.98 -24.32
N SER A 157 -41.40 28.65 -23.18
CA SER A 157 -42.45 29.55 -22.67
C SER A 157 -42.73 30.76 -23.56
N LYS A 158 -41.82 31.09 -24.50
CA LYS A 158 -42.00 32.17 -25.48
C LYS A 158 -42.79 31.72 -26.73
N ILE A 159 -43.06 30.42 -26.88
CA ILE A 159 -43.57 29.81 -28.11
C ILE A 159 -45.02 29.36 -27.90
N LYS A 160 -45.94 29.92 -28.70
CA LYS A 160 -47.36 29.49 -28.71
C LYS A 160 -47.52 28.10 -29.31
N GLY A 161 -48.40 27.28 -28.74
CA GLY A 161 -48.71 25.93 -29.21
C GLY A 161 -47.78 24.85 -28.67
N MET A 162 -46.94 25.18 -27.69
CA MET A 162 -46.03 24.25 -27.00
C MET A 162 -46.38 24.07 -25.51
N GLU A 163 -47.57 24.49 -25.09
CA GLU A 163 -48.00 24.50 -23.69
C GLU A 163 -48.02 23.08 -23.08
N GLY A 164 -48.24 22.04 -23.90
CA GLY A 164 -48.20 20.64 -23.48
C GLY A 164 -46.81 20.02 -23.30
N VAL A 165 -45.73 20.76 -23.53
CA VAL A 165 -44.35 20.25 -23.38
C VAL A 165 -43.69 20.90 -22.17
N GLU A 166 -43.13 20.08 -21.27
CA GLU A 166 -42.41 20.58 -20.10
C GLU A 166 -41.08 19.88 -19.86
N PHE A 167 -40.17 20.59 -19.18
CA PHE A 167 -38.79 20.17 -18.97
C PHE A 167 -38.47 19.99 -17.49
N MET A 168 -37.75 18.93 -17.18
CA MET A 168 -37.28 18.60 -15.84
C MET A 168 -35.78 18.30 -15.87
N GLY A 169 -35.02 18.88 -14.94
CA GLY A 169 -33.58 18.60 -14.83
C GLY A 169 -33.34 17.35 -14.00
N ILE A 170 -32.43 16.48 -14.42
CA ILE A 170 -31.89 15.41 -13.59
C ILE A 170 -30.39 15.66 -13.32
N PRO A 171 -29.90 15.41 -12.08
CA PRO A 171 -28.55 15.77 -11.66
C PRO A 171 -27.42 14.98 -12.33
N GLY A 172 -27.76 13.93 -13.08
CA GLY A 172 -26.88 13.06 -13.86
C GLY A 172 -27.70 11.96 -14.55
N ILE A 173 -27.05 11.09 -15.33
CA ILE A 173 -27.71 10.02 -16.10
C ILE A 173 -28.51 9.00 -15.26
N HIS A 174 -28.30 8.94 -13.94
CA HIS A 174 -29.07 8.10 -13.02
C HIS A 174 -29.95 8.90 -12.05
N GLY A 175 -30.08 10.21 -12.28
CA GLY A 175 -30.77 11.17 -11.41
C GLY A 175 -32.29 11.06 -11.35
N PHE A 176 -32.87 10.04 -11.99
CA PHE A 176 -34.31 9.77 -12.01
C PHE A 176 -34.76 8.81 -10.91
N TYR A 177 -33.85 8.24 -10.12
CA TYR A 177 -34.22 7.35 -9.00
C TYR A 177 -34.66 8.12 -7.74
N GLY A 178 -35.55 7.51 -6.95
CA GLY A 178 -35.96 8.00 -5.63
C GLY A 178 -34.85 7.91 -4.58
N GLY A 179 -34.79 8.88 -3.66
CA GLY A 179 -33.77 8.93 -2.61
C GLY A 179 -34.25 8.37 -1.27
N ASP A 180 -33.84 7.15 -0.94
CA ASP A 180 -33.10 6.83 0.29
C ASP A 180 -32.43 5.44 0.12
N THR A 181 -31.10 5.38 0.22
CA THR A 181 -30.30 4.14 0.31
C THR A 181 -30.57 2.96 -0.67
N ASN A 182 -29.68 2.80 -1.67
CA ASN A 182 -29.20 1.54 -2.27
C ASN A 182 -30.14 0.38 -2.72
N HIS A 183 -31.47 0.42 -2.54
CA HIS A 183 -32.28 -0.80 -2.70
C HIS A 183 -33.57 -0.67 -3.52
N LYS A 184 -34.00 0.53 -3.93
CA LYS A 184 -35.18 0.69 -4.79
C LYS A 184 -34.80 1.23 -6.16
N ARG A 185 -34.92 0.39 -7.19
CA ARG A 185 -34.84 0.78 -8.61
C ARG A 185 -36.16 1.43 -9.07
N GLU A 186 -36.74 2.28 -8.24
CA GLU A 186 -38.03 2.92 -8.47
C GLU A 186 -37.83 4.37 -8.90
N ILE A 187 -38.69 4.87 -9.79
CA ILE A 187 -38.60 6.24 -10.24
C ILE A 187 -38.86 7.21 -9.07
N ASN A 188 -38.20 8.37 -9.10
CA ASN A 188 -38.31 9.36 -8.05
C ASN A 188 -39.77 9.81 -7.83
N GLU A 189 -40.18 9.91 -6.57
CA GLU A 189 -41.56 10.26 -6.18
C GLU A 189 -42.05 11.58 -6.80
N LEU A 190 -41.17 12.57 -6.98
CA LEU A 190 -41.55 13.83 -7.62
C LEU A 190 -41.87 13.65 -9.11
N ILE A 191 -41.09 12.80 -9.81
CA ILE A 191 -41.34 12.46 -11.21
C ILE A 191 -42.65 11.70 -11.31
N GLN A 192 -42.85 10.71 -10.44
CA GLN A 192 -44.07 9.92 -10.37
C GLN A 192 -45.31 10.79 -10.14
N LYS A 193 -45.26 11.72 -9.18
CA LYS A 193 -46.35 12.66 -8.91
C LYS A 193 -46.66 13.53 -10.12
N VAL A 194 -45.64 14.08 -10.79
CA VAL A 194 -45.86 14.87 -12.01
C VAL A 194 -46.49 14.03 -13.12
N ILE A 195 -46.06 12.78 -13.30
CA ILE A 195 -46.64 11.88 -14.31
C ILE A 195 -48.13 11.64 -14.05
N ILE A 196 -48.48 11.29 -12.81
CA ILE A 196 -49.86 10.94 -12.43
C ILE A 196 -50.75 12.19 -12.41
N ASP A 197 -50.35 13.21 -11.65
CA ASP A 197 -51.19 14.36 -11.37
C ASP A 197 -51.35 15.27 -12.59
N CYS A 198 -50.30 15.43 -13.40
CA CYS A 198 -50.34 16.25 -14.63
C CYS A 198 -50.69 15.42 -15.87
N LYS A 199 -51.08 14.15 -15.71
CA LYS A 199 -51.58 13.25 -16.78
C LYS A 199 -50.61 13.13 -17.96
N VAL A 200 -49.33 12.86 -17.65
CA VAL A 200 -48.27 12.76 -18.66
C VAL A 200 -48.53 11.61 -19.63
N LYS A 201 -48.51 11.88 -20.94
CA LYS A 201 -48.70 10.86 -21.99
C LYS A 201 -47.39 10.28 -22.52
N ASN A 202 -46.40 11.15 -22.72
CA ASN A 202 -45.07 10.81 -23.24
C ASN A 202 -43.99 11.26 -22.27
N ILE A 203 -42.98 10.43 -22.05
CA ILE A 203 -41.79 10.80 -21.29
C ILE A 203 -40.52 10.55 -22.10
N VAL A 204 -39.60 11.51 -22.08
CA VAL A 204 -38.34 11.48 -22.83
C VAL A 204 -37.17 11.61 -21.87
N MET A 205 -36.21 10.69 -21.92
CA MET A 205 -34.88 10.89 -21.35
C MET A 205 -33.96 11.46 -22.43
N LEU A 206 -33.54 12.72 -22.28
CA LEU A 206 -32.69 13.44 -23.22
C LEU A 206 -31.27 13.56 -22.67
N LEU A 207 -30.30 12.99 -23.40
CA LEU A 207 -28.88 13.13 -23.12
C LEU A 207 -28.16 14.04 -24.13
N ASP A 208 -26.96 14.46 -23.77
CA ASP A 208 -26.10 15.30 -24.61
C ASP A 208 -25.67 14.58 -25.90
N ALA A 209 -25.18 15.38 -26.85
CA ALA A 209 -24.69 14.86 -28.13
C ALA A 209 -23.51 13.88 -28.01
N ASP A 210 -22.84 13.84 -26.85
CA ASP A 210 -21.68 12.95 -26.60
C ASP A 210 -22.06 11.55 -26.09
N ALA A 211 -23.36 11.22 -26.02
CA ALA A 211 -23.85 9.90 -25.65
C ALA A 211 -23.32 8.80 -26.60
N LEU A 212 -23.20 9.10 -27.89
CA LEU A 212 -22.61 8.22 -28.92
C LEU A 212 -21.23 8.70 -29.39
N VAL A 213 -20.40 9.19 -28.46
CA VAL A 213 -19.00 9.53 -28.73
C VAL A 213 -18.04 8.76 -27.83
N VAL A 214 -17.02 8.16 -28.43
CA VAL A 214 -15.87 7.57 -27.71
C VAL A 214 -14.69 8.53 -27.76
N LYS A 215 -14.00 8.67 -26.63
CA LYS A 215 -12.67 9.30 -26.58
C LYS A 215 -11.65 8.19 -26.61
N TRP A 216 -10.93 8.06 -27.72
CA TRP A 216 -9.91 7.04 -27.88
C TRP A 216 -8.79 7.21 -26.84
N ALA A 217 -8.37 6.09 -26.26
CA ALA A 217 -7.17 5.97 -25.43
C ALA A 217 -6.70 4.51 -25.51
N GLU A 218 -5.38 4.31 -25.62
CA GLU A 218 -4.81 2.98 -25.87
C GLU A 218 -5.14 1.97 -24.77
N ASP A 219 -5.03 2.37 -23.50
CA ASP A 219 -5.19 1.49 -22.33
C ASP A 219 -6.59 1.57 -21.70
N LYS A 220 -7.60 2.00 -22.46
CA LYS A 220 -8.98 2.07 -21.97
C LYS A 220 -9.90 1.20 -22.79
N ASP A 221 -10.67 0.36 -22.09
CA ASP A 221 -11.79 -0.35 -22.69
C ASP A 221 -12.90 0.65 -23.06
N LEU A 222 -13.03 0.91 -24.36
CA LEU A 222 -13.99 1.86 -24.90
C LEU A 222 -15.43 1.37 -24.72
N TYR A 223 -15.65 0.07 -24.46
CA TYR A 223 -16.98 -0.48 -24.19
C TYR A 223 -17.62 0.09 -22.91
N ILE A 224 -16.82 0.40 -21.88
CA ILE A 224 -17.31 0.65 -20.52
C ILE A 224 -18.24 1.86 -20.45
N ARG A 225 -17.85 2.99 -21.06
CA ARG A 225 -18.63 4.24 -20.99
C ARG A 225 -19.98 4.07 -21.69
N GLN A 226 -19.97 3.46 -22.87
CA GLN A 226 -21.15 3.21 -23.69
C GLN A 226 -22.09 2.24 -22.99
N LYS A 227 -21.55 1.20 -22.33
CA LYS A 227 -22.36 0.30 -21.49
C LYS A 227 -22.98 1.04 -20.30
N SER A 228 -22.29 2.01 -19.70
CA SER A 228 -22.85 2.83 -18.63
C SER A 228 -24.07 3.64 -19.11
N PHE A 229 -24.02 4.23 -20.31
CA PHE A 229 -25.17 4.93 -20.89
C PHE A 229 -26.31 3.96 -21.21
N ALA A 230 -26.04 2.84 -21.87
CA ALA A 230 -27.06 1.82 -22.18
C ALA A 230 -27.75 1.30 -20.92
N ASN A 231 -26.99 1.06 -19.84
CA ASN A 231 -27.54 0.65 -18.56
C ASN A 231 -28.41 1.75 -17.94
N ALA A 232 -27.99 3.03 -18.01
CA ALA A 232 -28.79 4.15 -17.52
C ALA A 232 -30.14 4.24 -18.24
N VAL A 233 -30.15 4.10 -19.56
CA VAL A 233 -31.36 4.11 -20.40
C VAL A 233 -32.28 2.92 -20.10
N GLY A 234 -31.72 1.71 -19.98
CA GLY A 234 -32.51 0.52 -19.62
C GLY A 234 -33.10 0.64 -18.22
N ASN A 235 -32.34 1.17 -17.28
CA ASN A 235 -32.78 1.45 -15.92
C ASN A 235 -33.90 2.50 -15.87
N PHE A 236 -33.81 3.55 -16.69
CA PHE A 236 -34.85 4.57 -16.80
C PHE A 236 -36.18 3.96 -17.27
N ARG A 237 -36.16 3.11 -18.30
CA ARG A 237 -37.35 2.38 -18.72
C ARG A 237 -37.88 1.51 -17.58
N ASN A 238 -37.01 0.72 -16.96
CA ASN A 238 -37.42 -0.24 -15.95
C ASN A 238 -38.00 0.43 -14.70
N SER A 239 -37.57 1.65 -14.36
CA SER A 239 -38.15 2.39 -13.23
C SER A 239 -39.58 2.88 -13.48
N LEU A 240 -40.02 2.93 -14.75
CA LEU A 240 -41.36 3.33 -15.19
C LEU A 240 -42.34 2.16 -15.36
N HIS A 241 -41.89 0.90 -15.24
CA HIS A 241 -42.72 -0.27 -15.63
C HIS A 241 -44.11 -0.30 -14.97
N LEU A 242 -44.20 -0.02 -13.66
CA LEU A 242 -45.47 0.01 -12.93
C LEU A 242 -46.42 1.10 -13.44
N LEU A 243 -45.88 2.25 -13.87
CA LEU A 243 -46.68 3.37 -14.39
C LEU A 243 -47.18 3.12 -15.81
N ILE A 244 -46.43 2.35 -16.60
CA ILE A 244 -46.82 1.97 -17.96
C ILE A 244 -47.91 0.89 -17.93
N GLU A 245 -47.84 -0.04 -16.96
CA GLU A 245 -48.79 -1.14 -16.83
C GLU A 245 -50.11 -0.75 -16.14
N ASP A 246 -50.12 0.35 -15.38
CA ASP A 246 -51.32 0.86 -14.71
C ASP A 246 -52.28 1.57 -15.69
N LYS A 247 -53.44 0.96 -15.91
CA LYS A 247 -54.51 1.49 -16.80
C LYS A 247 -55.06 2.85 -16.38
N ASN A 248 -54.85 3.27 -15.14
CA ASN A 248 -55.30 4.56 -14.63
C ASN A 248 -54.29 5.68 -14.87
N VAL A 249 -53.07 5.35 -15.30
CA VAL A 249 -52.01 6.31 -15.60
C VAL A 249 -51.98 6.55 -17.12
N PRO A 250 -52.08 7.80 -17.61
CA PRO A 250 -52.09 8.11 -19.05
C PRO A 250 -50.77 7.85 -19.80
N LEU A 251 -49.72 7.41 -19.11
CA LEU A 251 -48.38 7.24 -19.65
C LEU A 251 -48.36 6.11 -20.68
N SER A 252 -48.21 6.47 -21.95
CA SER A 252 -48.32 5.53 -23.07
C SER A 252 -47.00 5.24 -23.77
N GLN A 253 -46.08 6.21 -23.78
CA GLN A 253 -44.81 6.07 -24.51
C GLN A 253 -43.62 6.58 -23.72
N VAL A 254 -42.53 5.81 -23.79
CA VAL A 254 -41.24 6.14 -23.20
C VAL A 254 -40.20 6.23 -24.30
N TYR A 255 -39.46 7.33 -24.35
CA TYR A 255 -38.42 7.57 -25.35
C TYR A 255 -37.07 7.82 -24.68
N PHE A 256 -36.02 7.37 -25.36
CA PHE A 256 -34.67 7.86 -25.13
C PHE A 256 -34.21 8.64 -26.36
N MET A 257 -33.68 9.83 -26.12
CA MET A 257 -33.16 10.72 -27.16
C MET A 257 -31.81 11.28 -26.76
N HIS A 258 -31.02 11.66 -27.75
CA HIS A 258 -29.78 12.42 -27.56
C HIS A 258 -29.56 13.39 -28.73
N GLY A 259 -28.75 14.42 -28.52
CA GLY A 259 -28.29 15.26 -29.63
C GLY A 259 -27.50 14.45 -30.66
N LYS A 260 -27.58 14.79 -31.95
CA LYS A 260 -26.78 14.11 -32.99
C LYS A 260 -25.29 14.34 -32.73
N SER A 261 -24.48 13.29 -32.84
CA SER A 261 -23.05 13.34 -32.48
C SER A 261 -22.24 14.39 -33.24
N LYS A 262 -22.65 14.78 -34.44
CA LYS A 262 -22.07 15.91 -35.19
C LYS A 262 -22.15 17.27 -34.48
N LEU A 263 -23.04 17.40 -33.49
CA LEU A 263 -23.23 18.62 -32.71
C LEU A 263 -22.31 18.70 -31.49
N VAL A 264 -21.52 17.66 -31.20
CA VAL A 264 -20.70 17.60 -29.97
C VAL A 264 -19.74 18.78 -29.83
N ASP A 265 -19.15 19.22 -30.94
CA ASP A 265 -18.18 20.32 -30.94
C ASP A 265 -18.83 21.69 -31.10
N THR A 266 -20.04 21.75 -31.70
CA THR A 266 -20.74 23.00 -31.95
C THR A 266 -21.74 23.31 -30.85
N ALA A 267 -22.68 22.41 -30.55
CA ALA A 267 -23.78 22.59 -29.60
C ALA A 267 -24.05 21.28 -28.85
N LYS A 268 -23.26 21.03 -27.80
CA LYS A 268 -23.25 19.74 -27.08
C LYS A 268 -24.57 19.46 -26.35
N GLY A 269 -25.05 20.43 -25.58
CA GLY A 269 -26.30 20.36 -24.85
C GLY A 269 -27.45 21.07 -25.57
N LEU A 270 -28.68 20.83 -25.10
CA LEU A 270 -29.86 21.55 -25.60
C LEU A 270 -29.76 23.07 -25.34
N ASP A 271 -29.20 23.47 -24.21
CA ASP A 271 -28.92 24.86 -23.88
C ASP A 271 -27.99 25.52 -24.90
N ASP A 272 -26.87 24.86 -25.22
CA ASP A 272 -25.94 25.36 -26.24
C ASP A 272 -26.64 25.56 -27.60
N LEU A 273 -27.46 24.59 -27.99
CA LEU A 273 -28.19 24.63 -29.27
C LEU A 273 -29.19 25.80 -29.33
N LEU A 274 -29.94 26.02 -28.24
CA LEU A 274 -30.90 27.12 -28.13
C LEU A 274 -30.21 28.49 -28.09
N ILE A 275 -29.05 28.59 -27.45
CA ILE A 275 -28.27 29.84 -27.36
C ILE A 275 -27.68 30.21 -28.74
N GLN A 276 -27.19 29.23 -29.48
CA GLN A 276 -26.57 29.48 -30.79
C GLN A 276 -27.59 29.75 -31.89
N THR A 277 -28.79 29.17 -31.78
CA THR A 277 -29.83 29.28 -32.82
C THR A 277 -31.19 29.65 -32.26
N PRO A 278 -31.34 30.79 -31.55
CA PRO A 278 -32.58 31.16 -30.86
C PRO A 278 -33.78 31.29 -31.81
N ALA A 279 -33.55 31.76 -33.05
CA ALA A 279 -34.58 31.88 -34.08
C ALA A 279 -35.19 30.51 -34.50
N LYS A 280 -34.52 29.40 -34.22
CA LYS A 280 -34.98 28.03 -34.54
C LYS A 280 -35.51 27.28 -33.32
N ALA A 281 -35.69 27.94 -32.18
CA ALA A 281 -36.14 27.29 -30.95
C ALA A 281 -37.45 26.49 -31.15
N LYS A 282 -38.41 27.04 -31.91
CA LYS A 282 -39.65 26.34 -32.26
C LYS A 282 -39.38 25.05 -33.04
N ASP A 283 -38.63 25.14 -34.14
CA ASP A 283 -38.28 23.97 -34.96
C ASP A 283 -37.53 22.90 -34.15
N ILE A 284 -36.64 23.31 -33.23
CA ILE A 284 -35.88 22.41 -32.36
C ILE A 284 -36.83 21.62 -31.45
N PHE A 285 -37.81 22.30 -30.83
CA PHE A 285 -38.78 21.62 -29.97
C PHE A 285 -39.76 20.77 -30.76
N GLU A 286 -40.16 21.18 -31.97
CA GLU A 286 -40.97 20.34 -32.87
C GLU A 286 -40.23 19.06 -33.30
N ASP A 287 -38.93 19.13 -33.61
CA ASP A 287 -38.11 17.94 -33.91
C ASP A 287 -37.98 17.02 -32.68
N LEU A 288 -37.87 17.60 -31.48
CA LEU A 288 -37.80 16.85 -30.22
C LEU A 288 -39.09 16.08 -29.90
N THR A 289 -40.26 16.61 -30.28
CA THR A 289 -41.57 16.01 -29.96
C THR A 289 -42.21 15.24 -31.11
N GLN A 290 -41.56 15.16 -32.28
CA GLN A 290 -42.08 14.42 -33.44
C GLN A 290 -42.01 12.89 -33.27
N PHE A 291 -41.09 12.38 -32.46
CA PHE A 291 -40.90 10.95 -32.10
C PHE A 291 -40.68 9.94 -33.24
N HIS A 292 -40.62 10.36 -34.50
CA HIS A 292 -40.21 9.53 -35.65
C HIS A 292 -38.67 9.51 -35.82
N PHE A 293 -37.92 9.51 -34.70
CA PHE A 293 -36.45 9.64 -34.59
C PHE A 293 -35.84 10.82 -35.40
N ALA A 294 -36.34 12.02 -35.08
CA ALA A 294 -35.82 13.37 -35.28
C ALA A 294 -34.81 13.63 -36.42
N LYS A 295 -35.25 14.37 -37.44
CA LYS A 295 -34.57 14.49 -38.73
C LYS A 295 -33.31 15.35 -38.65
N ARG A 296 -33.28 16.36 -37.78
CA ARG A 296 -32.29 17.44 -37.89
C ARG A 296 -31.34 17.56 -36.69
N TRP A 297 -31.84 17.50 -35.46
CA TRP A 297 -31.04 17.79 -34.25
C TRP A 297 -30.90 16.62 -33.28
N PHE A 298 -31.91 15.78 -33.15
CA PHE A 298 -31.89 14.66 -32.21
C PHE A 298 -31.88 13.31 -32.91
N ASP A 299 -31.52 12.26 -32.19
CA ASP A 299 -31.68 10.86 -32.57
C ASP A 299 -32.14 10.09 -31.34
N GLY A 300 -32.69 8.88 -31.49
CA GLY A 300 -33.24 8.15 -30.35
C GLY A 300 -33.98 6.87 -30.69
N ILE A 301 -34.55 6.25 -29.65
CA ILE A 301 -35.31 5.00 -29.74
C ILE A 301 -36.53 5.03 -28.82
N ILE A 302 -37.54 4.26 -29.21
CA ILE A 302 -38.72 3.97 -28.40
C ILE A 302 -38.35 2.88 -27.40
N LEU A 303 -38.70 3.08 -26.13
CA LEU A 303 -38.37 2.18 -25.02
C LEU A 303 -39.57 1.46 -24.41
N THR A 304 -40.79 1.74 -24.86
CA THR A 304 -42.04 1.24 -24.27
C THR A 304 -42.02 -0.29 -24.07
N ASP A 305 -41.60 -1.04 -25.10
CA ASP A 305 -41.52 -2.51 -25.06
C ASP A 305 -40.34 -3.07 -24.23
N GLY A 306 -39.39 -2.22 -23.83
CA GLY A 306 -38.37 -2.56 -22.83
C GLY A 306 -37.27 -3.52 -23.23
N GLN A 307 -37.05 -3.77 -24.52
CA GLN A 307 -36.03 -4.73 -24.95
C GLN A 307 -34.61 -4.15 -24.78
N GLN A 308 -33.85 -4.70 -23.83
CA GLN A 308 -32.44 -4.35 -23.61
C GLN A 308 -31.59 -4.54 -24.87
N SER A 309 -31.95 -5.49 -25.74
CA SER A 309 -31.28 -5.72 -27.03
C SER A 309 -31.35 -4.52 -27.97
N THR A 310 -32.47 -3.79 -27.99
CA THR A 310 -32.65 -2.56 -28.78
C THR A 310 -31.72 -1.47 -28.27
N ILE A 311 -31.63 -1.30 -26.95
CA ILE A 311 -30.75 -0.32 -26.30
C ILE A 311 -29.29 -0.67 -26.59
N ASP A 312 -28.90 -1.94 -26.38
CA ASP A 312 -27.54 -2.39 -26.62
C ASP A 312 -27.17 -2.22 -28.11
N LYS A 313 -28.07 -2.48 -29.05
CA LYS A 313 -27.85 -2.20 -30.48
C LYS A 313 -27.64 -0.71 -30.77
N HIS A 314 -28.44 0.18 -30.16
CA HIS A 314 -28.32 1.63 -30.35
C HIS A 314 -26.94 2.17 -29.91
N PHE A 315 -26.40 1.62 -28.82
CA PHE A 315 -25.07 1.98 -28.32
C PHE A 315 -23.92 1.12 -28.91
N GLY A 316 -24.19 0.29 -29.93
CA GLY A 316 -23.16 -0.54 -30.58
C GLY A 316 -22.61 -1.68 -29.75
N LEU A 317 -23.34 -2.14 -28.74
CA LEU A 317 -22.89 -3.12 -27.75
C LEU A 317 -23.22 -4.56 -28.15
N HIS A 318 -23.87 -4.77 -29.30
CA HIS A 318 -24.22 -6.10 -29.83
C HIS A 318 -23.07 -6.71 -30.66
N GLY A 319 -21.82 -6.54 -30.19
CA GLY A 319 -20.62 -7.12 -30.76
C GLY A 319 -19.62 -6.12 -31.33
N ARG A 320 -18.37 -6.54 -31.45
CA ARG A 320 -17.22 -5.69 -31.85
C ARG A 320 -17.39 -4.98 -33.19
N ASN A 321 -17.97 -5.65 -34.19
CA ASN A 321 -18.14 -5.10 -35.53
C ASN A 321 -19.13 -3.94 -35.51
N GLN A 322 -20.25 -4.11 -34.79
CA GLN A 322 -21.23 -3.05 -34.62
C GLN A 322 -20.63 -1.88 -33.84
N PHE A 323 -19.91 -2.16 -32.75
CA PHE A 323 -19.23 -1.14 -31.96
C PHE A 323 -18.29 -0.30 -32.82
N TYR A 324 -17.40 -0.94 -33.57
CA TYR A 324 -16.47 -0.24 -34.46
C TYR A 324 -17.20 0.55 -35.53
N ASN A 325 -18.23 -0.02 -36.18
CA ASN A 325 -18.95 0.67 -37.23
C ASN A 325 -19.62 1.97 -36.75
N ILE A 326 -20.20 1.97 -35.54
CA ILE A 326 -20.80 3.18 -34.96
C ILE A 326 -19.72 4.20 -34.59
N TYR A 327 -18.58 3.75 -34.07
CA TYR A 327 -17.53 4.62 -33.54
C TYR A 327 -16.32 4.81 -34.46
N LYS A 328 -16.41 4.41 -35.73
CA LYS A 328 -15.28 4.34 -36.68
C LYS A 328 -14.58 5.67 -36.85
N GLU A 329 -15.33 6.76 -36.92
CA GLU A 329 -14.78 8.12 -37.06
C GLU A 329 -13.92 8.53 -35.85
N TYR A 330 -14.24 8.02 -34.67
CA TYR A 330 -13.51 8.31 -33.43
C TYR A 330 -12.36 7.34 -33.17
N ILE A 331 -12.47 6.08 -33.61
CA ILE A 331 -11.45 5.04 -33.41
C ILE A 331 -10.40 5.12 -34.52
N GLY A 332 -10.82 5.21 -35.79
CA GLY A 332 -9.97 5.18 -36.96
C GLY A 332 -9.35 3.80 -37.19
N SER A 333 -8.08 3.78 -37.64
CA SER A 333 -7.28 2.56 -37.77
C SER A 333 -6.57 2.14 -36.47
N ARG A 334 -6.69 2.94 -35.40
CA ARG A 334 -5.96 2.72 -34.15
C ARG A 334 -6.46 1.45 -33.43
N PRO A 335 -5.58 0.67 -32.80
CA PRO A 335 -5.98 -0.39 -31.90
C PRO A 335 -6.88 0.14 -30.78
N PHE A 336 -7.88 -0.63 -30.37
CA PHE A 336 -8.78 -0.28 -29.28
C PHE A 336 -9.21 -1.51 -28.49
N ILE A 337 -9.56 -1.30 -27.22
CA ILE A 337 -10.04 -2.37 -26.34
C ILE A 337 -11.58 -2.35 -26.34
N TYR A 338 -12.17 -3.53 -26.54
CA TYR A 338 -13.59 -3.80 -26.40
C TYR A 338 -13.78 -5.08 -25.58
N GLN A 339 -14.44 -4.97 -24.43
CA GLN A 339 -14.67 -6.09 -23.50
C GLN A 339 -13.35 -6.80 -23.13
N LYS A 340 -12.34 -6.02 -22.73
CA LYS A 340 -10.98 -6.46 -22.37
C LYS A 340 -10.15 -7.10 -23.50
N ILE A 341 -10.63 -7.03 -24.74
CA ILE A 341 -9.92 -7.56 -25.91
C ILE A 341 -9.50 -6.41 -26.81
N LYS A 342 -8.20 -6.34 -27.15
CA LYS A 342 -7.61 -5.39 -28.09
C LYS A 342 -7.87 -5.88 -29.52
N TYR A 343 -8.47 -5.00 -30.33
CA TYR A 343 -8.74 -5.19 -31.76
C TYR A 343 -8.08 -4.07 -32.56
N GLU A 344 -7.80 -4.33 -33.83
CA GLU A 344 -7.28 -3.36 -34.79
C GLU A 344 -7.99 -3.52 -36.14
N TRP A 345 -8.20 -2.42 -36.85
CA TRP A 345 -8.82 -2.44 -38.17
C TRP A 345 -7.75 -2.63 -39.25
N THR A 346 -7.84 -3.71 -40.03
CA THR A 346 -6.85 -4.04 -41.07
C THR A 346 -7.04 -3.31 -42.39
N GLY A 347 -8.15 -2.58 -42.54
CA GLY A 347 -8.62 -2.07 -43.83
C GLY A 347 -9.86 -2.80 -44.32
N GLU A 348 -9.98 -4.09 -43.99
CA GLU A 348 -11.07 -4.97 -44.44
C GLU A 348 -11.90 -5.51 -43.26
N GLU A 349 -11.25 -5.88 -42.15
CA GLU A 349 -11.92 -6.45 -40.99
C GLU A 349 -11.28 -6.01 -39.66
N LEU A 350 -12.01 -6.27 -38.56
CA LEU A 350 -11.45 -6.15 -37.21
C LEU A 350 -10.65 -7.40 -36.86
N ALA A 351 -9.33 -7.28 -36.96
CA ALA A 351 -8.41 -8.30 -36.50
C ALA A 351 -8.31 -8.27 -34.96
N TYR A 352 -8.26 -9.46 -34.40
CA TYR A 352 -7.95 -9.67 -33.00
C TYR A 352 -6.45 -9.44 -32.77
N VAL A 353 -6.09 -8.64 -31.76
CA VAL A 353 -4.68 -8.40 -31.39
C VAL A 353 -4.32 -9.22 -30.15
N LYS A 354 -4.89 -8.88 -28.99
CA LYS A 354 -4.52 -9.51 -27.71
C LYS A 354 -5.56 -9.24 -26.63
N ILE A 355 -5.59 -10.07 -25.59
CA ILE A 355 -6.32 -9.77 -24.36
C ILE A 355 -5.50 -8.82 -23.50
N GLU A 356 -6.12 -7.77 -22.98
CA GLU A 356 -5.46 -6.68 -22.22
C GLU A 356 -4.63 -7.21 -21.04
N ASP A 357 -5.15 -8.18 -20.30
CA ASP A 357 -4.50 -8.72 -19.10
C ASP A 357 -3.42 -9.78 -19.41
N ALA A 358 -3.28 -10.26 -20.65
CA ALA A 358 -2.41 -11.40 -20.96
C ALA A 358 -0.94 -11.15 -20.59
N ASP A 359 -0.46 -9.92 -20.76
CA ASP A 359 0.91 -9.50 -20.40
C ASP A 359 1.18 -9.46 -18.89
N ARG A 360 0.13 -9.50 -18.07
CA ARG A 360 0.28 -9.60 -16.60
C ARG A 360 0.52 -11.04 -16.14
N TYR A 361 0.28 -12.02 -17.00
CA TYR A 361 0.54 -13.42 -16.71
C TYR A 361 1.82 -13.84 -17.44
N MET A 362 2.50 -14.85 -16.91
CA MET A 362 3.65 -15.45 -17.55
C MET A 362 3.76 -16.91 -17.12
N ARG A 363 4.42 -17.70 -17.95
CA ARG A 363 4.91 -19.02 -17.58
C ARG A 363 6.43 -18.97 -17.50
N ILE A 364 7.00 -19.31 -16.37
CA ILE A 364 8.45 -19.43 -16.18
C ILE A 364 8.76 -20.90 -15.88
N GLY A 365 9.45 -21.58 -16.78
CA GLY A 365 9.61 -23.03 -16.74
C GLY A 365 8.26 -23.74 -16.75
N ILE A 366 7.92 -24.44 -15.66
CA ILE A 366 6.60 -25.07 -15.48
C ILE A 366 5.62 -24.22 -14.66
N ASP A 367 6.11 -23.15 -14.03
CA ASP A 367 5.34 -22.33 -13.12
C ASP A 367 4.54 -21.25 -13.84
N TRP A 368 3.25 -21.17 -13.52
CA TRP A 368 2.37 -20.11 -13.97
C TRP A 368 2.27 -19.05 -12.89
N VAL A 369 2.57 -17.81 -13.27
CA VAL A 369 2.67 -16.69 -12.34
C VAL A 369 2.02 -15.44 -12.93
N LYS A 370 1.70 -14.48 -12.05
CA LYS A 370 1.12 -13.17 -12.38
C LYS A 370 1.99 -12.07 -11.79
N ILE A 371 2.27 -11.05 -12.59
CA ILE A 371 2.86 -9.79 -12.16
C ILE A 371 1.76 -8.98 -11.48
N ILE A 372 2.01 -8.56 -10.25
CA ILE A 372 1.13 -7.66 -9.51
C ILE A 372 1.91 -6.45 -9.02
N GLN A 373 1.22 -5.30 -8.98
CA GLN A 373 1.73 -4.08 -8.40
C GLN A 373 1.10 -3.89 -7.03
N ILE A 374 1.91 -3.74 -5.98
CA ILE A 374 1.45 -3.53 -4.61
C ILE A 374 2.05 -2.22 -4.09
N PRO A 375 1.24 -1.26 -3.61
CA PRO A 375 1.79 -0.08 -2.97
C PRO A 375 2.43 -0.46 -1.62
N ASN A 376 3.63 0.05 -1.37
CA ASN A 376 4.27 -0.07 -0.07
C ASN A 376 3.88 1.10 0.85
N ARG A 377 4.31 1.03 2.12
CA ARG A 377 3.99 2.04 3.14
C ARG A 377 4.50 3.45 2.81
N TYR A 378 5.37 3.59 1.81
CA TYR A 378 5.95 4.85 1.37
C TYR A 378 5.26 5.41 0.12
N GLY A 379 4.17 4.76 -0.34
CA GLY A 379 3.41 5.16 -1.53
C GLY A 379 4.07 4.78 -2.86
N LEU A 380 5.15 3.99 -2.84
CA LEU A 380 5.81 3.47 -4.04
C LEU A 380 5.18 2.14 -4.44
N LEU A 381 5.04 1.89 -5.75
CA LEU A 381 4.57 0.62 -6.27
C LEU A 381 5.72 -0.38 -6.33
N GLU A 382 5.50 -1.58 -5.80
CA GLU A 382 6.40 -2.72 -5.90
C GLU A 382 5.84 -3.77 -6.86
N THR A 383 6.63 -4.13 -7.86
CA THR A 383 6.37 -5.29 -8.71
C THR A 383 6.62 -6.57 -7.92
N LYS A 384 5.63 -7.46 -7.83
CA LYS A 384 5.79 -8.82 -7.29
C LYS A 384 5.32 -9.85 -8.28
N VAL A 385 6.08 -10.93 -8.38
CA VAL A 385 5.71 -12.13 -9.13
C VAL A 385 5.07 -13.10 -8.15
N LYS A 386 3.80 -13.46 -8.38
CA LYS A 386 3.08 -14.44 -7.55
C LYS A 386 2.62 -15.61 -8.37
N ARG A 387 2.64 -16.80 -7.77
CA ARG A 387 2.02 -17.99 -8.38
C ARG A 387 0.55 -17.73 -8.72
N TRP A 388 0.16 -18.08 -9.93
CA TRP A 388 -1.20 -17.98 -10.45
C TRP A 388 -1.46 -19.17 -11.35
N SER A 389 -2.15 -20.18 -10.81
CA SER A 389 -2.29 -21.45 -11.54
C SER A 389 -3.11 -21.29 -12.81
N VAL A 390 -2.91 -22.19 -13.78
CA VAL A 390 -3.74 -22.29 -15.00
C VAL A 390 -5.22 -22.45 -14.64
N ALA A 391 -5.53 -23.13 -13.54
CA ALA A 391 -6.91 -23.30 -13.07
C ALA A 391 -7.53 -21.96 -12.65
N GLU A 392 -6.80 -21.08 -11.97
CA GLU A 392 -7.29 -19.75 -11.65
C GLU A 392 -7.48 -18.90 -12.90
N ILE A 393 -6.54 -18.95 -13.86
CA ILE A 393 -6.71 -18.24 -15.15
C ILE A 393 -7.99 -18.72 -15.87
N LYS A 394 -8.28 -20.03 -15.84
CA LYS A 394 -9.51 -20.59 -16.42
C LYS A 394 -10.79 -20.22 -15.67
N ARG A 395 -10.71 -19.88 -14.37
CA ARG A 395 -11.85 -19.38 -13.58
C ARG A 395 -12.06 -17.88 -13.76
N ASP A 396 -10.97 -17.13 -13.94
CA ASP A 396 -10.98 -15.66 -14.08
C ASP A 396 -11.55 -15.20 -15.43
N TYR A 397 -11.50 -16.05 -16.46
CA TYR A 397 -11.89 -15.70 -17.84
C TYR A 397 -12.82 -16.74 -18.48
N PRO A 398 -13.71 -16.33 -19.42
CA PRO A 398 -14.45 -17.27 -20.25
C PRO A 398 -13.54 -18.29 -20.94
N GLN A 399 -13.99 -19.54 -21.07
CA GLN A 399 -13.17 -20.67 -21.51
C GLN A 399 -12.38 -20.41 -22.81
N ALA A 400 -13.03 -19.84 -23.83
CA ALA A 400 -12.40 -19.53 -25.11
C ALA A 400 -11.26 -18.50 -24.96
N ILE A 401 -11.47 -17.49 -24.09
CA ILE A 401 -10.49 -16.43 -23.79
C ILE A 401 -9.32 -17.01 -23.00
N ALA A 402 -9.61 -17.77 -21.92
CA ALA A 402 -8.58 -18.40 -21.10
C ALA A 402 -7.67 -19.32 -21.93
N ASN A 403 -8.25 -20.19 -22.76
CA ASN A 403 -7.49 -21.10 -23.61
C ASN A 403 -6.59 -20.35 -24.59
N ARG A 404 -7.09 -19.27 -25.20
CA ARG A 404 -6.28 -18.43 -26.08
C ARG A 404 -5.13 -17.76 -25.33
N MET A 405 -5.37 -17.19 -24.14
CA MET A 405 -4.32 -16.61 -23.30
C MET A 405 -3.21 -17.63 -23.03
N ILE A 406 -3.60 -18.79 -22.48
CA ILE A 406 -2.68 -19.85 -22.05
C ILE A 406 -1.86 -20.40 -23.23
N ASN A 407 -2.50 -20.62 -24.37
CA ASN A 407 -1.84 -21.30 -25.49
C ASN A 407 -0.99 -20.35 -26.34
N GLU A 408 -1.46 -19.13 -26.57
CA GLU A 408 -0.93 -18.22 -27.60
C GLU A 408 -0.34 -16.92 -27.08
N GLN A 409 -0.80 -16.40 -25.92
CA GLN A 409 -0.55 -14.98 -25.57
C GLN A 409 0.32 -14.76 -24.35
N ILE A 410 0.20 -15.64 -23.36
CA ILE A 410 0.94 -15.53 -22.11
C ILE A 410 2.41 -15.79 -22.45
N PRO A 411 3.32 -14.82 -22.18
CA PRO A 411 4.74 -14.99 -22.45
C PRO A 411 5.31 -16.18 -21.67
N LYS A 412 6.22 -16.91 -22.31
CA LYS A 412 6.86 -18.11 -21.80
C LYS A 412 8.35 -17.85 -21.70
N TYR A 413 8.92 -18.15 -20.53
CA TYR A 413 10.32 -18.00 -20.19
C TYR A 413 10.86 -19.32 -19.67
N ASP A 414 12.15 -19.57 -19.84
CA ASP A 414 12.75 -20.86 -19.50
C ASP A 414 13.01 -21.01 -18.00
N SER A 415 13.49 -19.95 -17.34
CA SER A 415 13.82 -19.95 -15.91
C SER A 415 13.77 -18.55 -15.29
N TYR A 416 13.91 -18.50 -13.96
CA TYR A 416 14.19 -17.26 -13.23
C TYR A 416 15.64 -16.82 -13.45
N HIS A 417 15.86 -15.51 -13.49
CA HIS A 417 17.19 -14.89 -13.50
C HIS A 417 17.20 -13.70 -12.53
N VAL A 418 18.38 -13.36 -12.04
CA VAL A 418 18.59 -12.17 -11.22
C VAL A 418 19.87 -11.51 -11.70
N GLU A 419 19.77 -10.27 -12.16
CA GLU A 419 20.95 -9.50 -12.56
C GLU A 419 20.69 -8.01 -12.33
N PRO A 420 21.52 -7.32 -11.51
CA PRO A 420 21.37 -5.89 -11.29
C PRO A 420 21.75 -5.13 -12.54
N ASN A 421 20.83 -4.29 -13.02
CA ASN A 421 21.12 -3.19 -13.91
C ASN A 421 20.18 -2.04 -13.59
N TRP A 422 20.76 -0.91 -13.17
CA TRP A 422 20.01 0.25 -12.69
C TRP A 422 19.58 1.19 -13.79
N ASP A 423 20.26 1.16 -14.94
CA ASP A 423 19.97 2.02 -16.08
C ASP A 423 18.81 1.43 -16.91
N PRO A 424 17.66 2.12 -17.00
CA PRO A 424 16.52 1.65 -17.78
C PRO A 424 16.81 1.42 -19.27
N VAL A 425 17.82 2.09 -19.84
CA VAL A 425 18.15 2.00 -21.27
C VAL A 425 18.88 0.70 -21.57
N SER A 426 19.86 0.33 -20.74
CA SER A 426 20.62 -0.92 -20.88
C SER A 426 19.98 -2.11 -20.17
N TYR A 427 18.98 -1.89 -19.32
CA TYR A 427 18.28 -2.93 -18.59
C TYR A 427 17.61 -3.95 -19.54
N LYS A 428 17.79 -5.24 -19.23
CA LYS A 428 17.16 -6.34 -19.95
C LYS A 428 16.26 -7.12 -19.02
N ARG A 429 14.95 -7.09 -19.30
CA ARG A 429 13.95 -7.91 -18.61
C ARG A 429 14.13 -9.40 -18.90
N VAL A 430 14.58 -9.72 -20.12
CA VAL A 430 14.75 -11.10 -20.60
C VAL A 430 16.21 -11.30 -20.97
N VAL A 431 16.86 -12.26 -20.32
CA VAL A 431 18.28 -12.59 -20.53
C VAL A 431 18.35 -14.06 -20.90
N TYR A 432 18.75 -14.36 -22.14
CA TYR A 432 18.79 -15.73 -22.69
C TYR A 432 17.50 -16.54 -22.49
N GLY A 433 16.33 -15.91 -22.64
CA GLY A 433 15.02 -16.57 -22.43
C GLY A 433 14.57 -16.66 -20.95
N CYS A 434 15.42 -16.29 -19.99
CA CYS A 434 15.10 -16.25 -18.58
C CYS A 434 14.53 -14.88 -18.14
N TYR A 435 13.63 -14.89 -17.18
CA TYR A 435 12.96 -13.69 -16.67
C TYR A 435 13.76 -13.05 -15.52
N ASN A 436 14.27 -11.84 -15.73
CA ASN A 436 15.00 -11.09 -14.71
C ASN A 436 14.02 -10.53 -13.65
N LEU A 437 14.14 -11.04 -12.43
CA LEU A 437 13.35 -10.63 -11.27
C LEU A 437 13.80 -9.28 -10.67
N MET A 438 15.03 -8.84 -10.98
CA MET A 438 15.53 -7.55 -10.54
C MET A 438 14.92 -6.43 -11.39
N GLU A 439 14.49 -5.34 -10.76
CA GLU A 439 13.94 -4.17 -11.43
C GLU A 439 15.02 -3.09 -11.65
N PRO A 440 14.92 -2.24 -12.69
CA PRO A 440 15.71 -1.01 -12.75
C PRO A 440 15.31 -0.05 -11.61
N LEU A 441 16.09 1.01 -11.39
CA LEU A 441 15.73 2.01 -10.39
C LEU A 441 14.44 2.74 -10.80
N VAL A 442 13.54 2.92 -9.83
CA VAL A 442 12.28 3.67 -10.03
C VAL A 442 12.52 5.18 -10.04
N HIS A 443 13.60 5.62 -9.40
CA HIS A 443 13.98 7.02 -9.31
C HIS A 443 14.89 7.39 -10.48
N GLU A 444 14.50 8.40 -11.25
CA GLU A 444 15.35 8.97 -12.29
C GLU A 444 16.45 9.84 -11.66
N PRO A 445 17.74 9.66 -11.99
CA PRO A 445 18.83 10.50 -11.49
C PRO A 445 18.63 11.96 -11.93
N LYS A 446 18.73 12.91 -10.98
CA LYS A 446 18.59 14.35 -11.25
C LYS A 446 19.62 15.15 -10.44
N PRO A 447 20.26 16.20 -10.99
CA PRO A 447 21.12 17.07 -10.20
C PRO A 447 20.38 17.68 -9.00
N GLY A 448 21.05 17.81 -7.86
CA GLY A 448 20.48 18.41 -6.65
C GLY A 448 21.37 18.26 -5.41
N ARG A 449 20.93 18.87 -4.30
CA ARG A 449 21.58 18.79 -2.98
C ARG A 449 21.19 17.48 -2.27
N VAL A 450 22.13 16.92 -1.51
CA VAL A 450 22.01 15.66 -0.75
C VAL A 450 22.49 15.82 0.70
N ASP A 451 22.41 17.05 1.22
CA ASP A 451 23.04 17.43 2.49
C ASP A 451 22.45 16.67 3.67
N THR A 452 21.12 16.44 3.69
CA THR A 452 20.45 15.72 4.77
C THR A 452 20.93 14.27 4.79
N THR A 453 20.98 13.64 3.62
CA THR A 453 21.45 12.27 3.45
C THR A 453 22.92 12.14 3.83
N LEU A 454 23.80 13.02 3.36
CA LEU A 454 25.22 13.02 3.72
C LEU A 454 25.43 13.20 5.23
N GLN A 455 24.72 14.13 5.86
CA GLN A 455 24.78 14.33 7.31
C GLN A 455 24.34 13.07 8.07
N PHE A 456 23.29 12.40 7.59
CA PHE A 456 22.80 11.16 8.18
C PHE A 456 23.81 10.01 8.03
N ILE A 457 24.39 9.80 6.84
CA ILE A 457 25.45 8.80 6.63
C ILE A 457 26.67 9.12 7.49
N LYS A 458 27.05 10.41 7.60
CA LYS A 458 28.15 10.85 8.46
C LYS A 458 27.89 10.55 9.93
N HIS A 459 26.66 10.72 10.41
CA HIS A 459 26.25 10.35 11.75
C HIS A 459 26.37 8.84 12.00
N LEU A 460 26.05 8.00 11.00
CA LEU A 460 26.12 6.54 11.18
C LEU A 460 27.55 6.02 11.19
N PHE A 461 28.38 6.46 10.24
CA PHE A 461 29.70 5.88 9.99
C PHE A 461 30.86 6.70 10.58
N GLN A 462 30.63 7.91 11.07
CA GLN A 462 31.61 8.71 11.84
C GLN A 462 32.95 8.92 11.09
N GLY A 463 34.08 9.10 11.78
CA GLY A 463 35.39 9.21 11.13
C GLY A 463 35.81 10.61 10.66
N LYS A 464 36.98 10.70 10.01
CA LYS A 464 37.66 11.93 9.59
C LYS A 464 37.23 12.45 8.22
N GLY A 465 36.83 11.57 7.30
CA GLY A 465 36.46 11.95 5.93
C GLY A 465 35.29 12.93 5.90
N ARG A 466 35.26 13.80 4.89
CA ARG A 466 34.25 14.87 4.77
C ARG A 466 33.83 15.04 3.33
N ILE A 467 32.53 15.26 3.15
CA ILE A 467 31.96 15.71 1.88
C ILE A 467 31.16 16.95 2.21
N TRP A 468 31.40 18.05 1.51
CA TRP A 468 30.71 19.32 1.72
C TRP A 468 30.40 19.97 0.38
N TRP A 469 29.36 20.80 0.39
CA TRP A 469 29.01 21.61 -0.77
C TRP A 469 29.91 22.83 -0.83
N ASP A 470 30.57 23.02 -1.97
CA ASP A 470 31.28 24.24 -2.31
C ASP A 470 30.32 25.20 -3.01
N GLU A 471 30.01 26.32 -2.35
CA GLU A 471 29.06 27.31 -2.87
C GLU A 471 29.63 28.09 -4.07
N GLU A 472 30.95 28.17 -4.24
CA GLU A 472 31.57 28.91 -5.36
C GLU A 472 31.61 28.05 -6.63
N GLU A 473 31.97 26.78 -6.50
CA GLU A 473 32.03 25.84 -7.63
C GLU A 473 30.71 25.12 -7.90
N GLU A 474 29.69 25.34 -7.07
CA GLU A 474 28.38 24.67 -7.12
C GLU A 474 28.50 23.14 -7.23
N MET A 475 29.42 22.55 -6.46
CA MET A 475 29.67 21.11 -6.47
C MET A 475 30.09 20.58 -5.11
N TYR A 476 29.94 19.26 -4.92
CA TYR A 476 30.46 18.60 -3.73
C TYR A 476 31.97 18.39 -3.83
N LYS A 477 32.69 18.80 -2.79
CA LYS A 477 34.10 18.48 -2.57
C LYS A 477 34.21 17.37 -1.55
N GLU A 478 35.29 16.58 -1.65
CA GLU A 478 35.51 15.43 -0.80
C GLU A 478 36.96 15.36 -0.29
N GLU A 479 37.09 15.16 1.01
CA GLU A 479 38.31 14.73 1.70
C GLU A 479 38.13 13.29 2.17
N ALA A 480 38.84 12.37 1.52
CA ALA A 480 38.81 10.95 1.80
C ALA A 480 40.11 10.51 2.50
N TYR A 481 39.99 9.60 3.47
CA TYR A 481 41.13 9.04 4.19
C TYR A 481 41.09 7.50 4.14
N LYS A 482 42.24 6.87 3.91
CA LYS A 482 42.36 5.40 3.95
C LYS A 482 42.16 4.91 5.39
N GLY A 483 41.43 3.82 5.58
CA GLY A 483 41.12 3.30 6.92
C GLY A 483 40.03 4.07 7.68
N ASP A 484 39.33 4.99 7.02
CA ASP A 484 38.29 5.82 7.62
C ASP A 484 36.89 5.28 7.36
N GLN A 485 36.10 5.12 8.42
CA GLN A 485 34.79 4.48 8.37
C GLN A 485 33.79 5.18 7.43
N PHE A 486 33.75 6.52 7.43
CA PHE A 486 32.86 7.26 6.51
C PHE A 486 33.35 7.20 5.07
N THR A 487 34.66 7.27 4.84
CA THR A 487 35.24 7.11 3.50
C THR A 487 34.88 5.73 2.92
N VAL A 488 35.05 4.66 3.71
CA VAL A 488 34.66 3.29 3.32
C VAL A 488 33.16 3.20 3.05
N ALA A 489 32.32 3.79 3.91
CA ALA A 489 30.87 3.76 3.74
C ALA A 489 30.41 4.49 2.46
N MET A 490 31.01 5.63 2.14
CA MET A 490 30.71 6.37 0.92
C MET A 490 31.13 5.61 -0.33
N ASP A 491 32.30 4.98 -0.34
CA ASP A 491 32.71 4.08 -1.41
C ASP A 491 31.80 2.86 -1.51
N TYR A 492 31.45 2.23 -0.39
CA TYR A 492 30.54 1.09 -0.34
C TYR A 492 29.18 1.42 -0.99
N LEU A 493 28.62 2.60 -0.71
CA LEU A 493 27.38 3.07 -1.32
C LEU A 493 27.55 3.41 -2.81
N THR A 494 28.69 4.00 -3.18
CA THR A 494 29.03 4.33 -4.58
C THR A 494 29.17 3.06 -5.42
N ILE A 495 29.88 2.05 -4.92
CA ILE A 495 30.14 0.78 -5.62
C ILE A 495 28.84 -0.01 -5.80
N GLN A 496 27.93 0.00 -4.83
CA GLN A 496 26.60 -0.60 -5.01
C GLN A 496 25.84 -0.03 -6.22
N LEU A 497 26.01 1.27 -6.49
CA LEU A 497 25.37 1.93 -7.61
C LEU A 497 26.14 1.72 -8.92
N GLN A 498 27.45 1.98 -8.93
CA GLN A 498 28.27 1.96 -10.16
C GLN A 498 28.68 0.55 -10.60
N HIS A 499 28.88 -0.36 -9.65
CA HIS A 499 29.36 -1.72 -9.88
C HIS A 499 28.54 -2.75 -9.07
N PRO A 500 27.21 -2.85 -9.29
CA PRO A 500 26.33 -3.62 -8.43
C PRO A 500 26.63 -5.13 -8.39
N LYS A 501 27.32 -5.66 -9.41
CA LYS A 501 27.69 -7.07 -9.51
C LYS A 501 28.84 -7.47 -8.57
N GLU A 502 29.56 -6.50 -8.00
CA GLU A 502 30.71 -6.75 -7.14
C GLU A 502 30.27 -7.15 -5.72
N MET A 503 31.05 -8.00 -5.07
CA MET A 503 30.85 -8.35 -3.67
C MET A 503 31.41 -7.26 -2.77
N LEU A 504 30.81 -7.09 -1.60
CA LEU A 504 31.19 -6.06 -0.64
C LEU A 504 31.14 -6.61 0.79
N PRO A 505 31.93 -6.06 1.74
CA PRO A 505 31.84 -6.42 3.14
C PRO A 505 30.47 -6.06 3.71
N VAL A 506 30.08 -6.69 4.82
CA VAL A 506 28.77 -6.48 5.45
C VAL A 506 28.87 -5.39 6.51
N PRO A 507 28.18 -4.24 6.33
CA PRO A 507 28.08 -3.24 7.38
C PRO A 507 27.26 -3.80 8.54
N CYS A 508 27.88 -3.82 9.72
CA CYS A 508 27.29 -4.25 10.98
C CYS A 508 27.15 -3.03 11.89
N LEU A 509 25.99 -2.37 11.85
CA LEU A 509 25.70 -1.20 12.66
C LEU A 509 25.26 -1.65 14.05
N VAL A 510 26.03 -1.32 15.07
CA VAL A 510 25.77 -1.73 16.45
C VAL A 510 25.63 -0.53 17.38
N SER A 511 24.71 -0.60 18.33
CA SER A 511 24.61 0.42 19.38
C SER A 511 23.76 -0.05 20.54
N PRO A 512 24.20 0.09 21.82
CA PRO A 512 23.40 -0.24 22.99
C PRO A 512 22.13 0.60 23.12
N GLU A 513 22.06 1.74 22.42
CA GLU A 513 20.95 2.66 22.50
C GLU A 513 19.94 2.47 21.36
N ASN A 514 18.66 2.64 21.70
CA ASN A 514 17.57 2.68 20.72
C ASN A 514 17.46 4.05 20.04
N GLY A 515 17.03 4.04 18.78
CA GLY A 515 16.75 5.27 18.04
C GLY A 515 18.01 6.02 17.58
N THR A 516 19.05 5.29 17.16
CA THR A 516 20.30 5.86 16.62
C THR A 516 20.31 6.03 15.09
N GLY A 517 19.26 5.60 14.40
CA GLY A 517 19.12 5.70 12.94
C GLY A 517 19.40 4.42 12.15
N LYS A 518 19.87 3.34 12.80
CA LYS A 518 20.22 2.05 12.17
C LYS A 518 19.11 1.48 11.25
N SER A 519 17.93 1.25 11.80
CA SER A 519 16.79 0.73 11.03
C SER A 519 16.31 1.74 9.97
N THR A 520 16.49 3.04 10.21
CA THR A 520 16.17 4.09 9.24
C THR A 520 17.06 4.00 8.00
N PHE A 521 18.35 3.69 8.18
CA PHE A 521 19.29 3.50 7.08
C PHE A 521 18.89 2.35 6.16
N ILE A 522 18.59 1.18 6.72
CA ILE A 522 18.12 0.03 5.93
C ILE A 522 16.82 0.37 5.19
N LYS A 523 15.87 1.01 5.88
CA LYS A 523 14.59 1.41 5.29
C LYS A 523 14.79 2.40 4.15
N TRP A 524 15.68 3.37 4.31
CA TRP A 524 16.03 4.32 3.27
C TRP A 524 16.70 3.65 2.07
N LEU A 525 17.62 2.71 2.26
CA LEU A 525 18.16 1.91 1.15
C LEU A 525 17.08 1.11 0.41
N CYS A 526 16.09 0.58 1.14
CA CYS A 526 14.92 -0.04 0.51
C CYS A 526 14.06 0.96 -0.25
N MET A 527 14.08 2.26 0.07
CA MET A 527 13.44 3.30 -0.75
C MET A 527 14.25 3.58 -2.02
N VAL A 528 15.58 3.62 -1.94
CA VAL A 528 16.48 3.84 -3.08
C VAL A 528 16.33 2.71 -4.10
N TYR A 529 16.41 1.46 -3.64
CA TYR A 529 16.35 0.27 -4.49
C TYR A 529 14.93 -0.33 -4.64
N ASN A 530 13.91 0.29 -4.03
CA ASN A 530 12.50 -0.09 -4.06
C ASN A 530 12.26 -1.61 -3.95
N GLY A 531 11.67 -2.23 -4.98
CA GLY A 531 11.36 -3.66 -5.02
C GLY A 531 12.57 -4.59 -4.92
N ASN A 532 13.79 -4.08 -5.07
CA ASN A 532 15.02 -4.85 -4.92
C ASN A 532 15.56 -4.87 -3.47
N GLY A 533 14.89 -4.22 -2.51
CA GLY A 533 15.25 -4.24 -1.09
C GLY A 533 14.27 -5.02 -0.22
N THR A 534 14.75 -5.56 0.89
CA THR A 534 13.91 -6.12 1.95
C THR A 534 14.53 -5.95 3.34
N VAL A 535 13.67 -5.90 4.36
CA VAL A 535 14.05 -5.95 5.77
C VAL A 535 13.50 -7.23 6.38
N LEU A 536 14.38 -8.02 6.98
CA LEU A 536 14.06 -9.28 7.62
C LEU A 536 14.23 -9.14 9.13
N ASN A 537 13.34 -9.79 9.86
CA ASN A 537 13.55 -10.17 11.25
C ASN A 537 14.15 -11.58 11.32
N ASN A 538 14.54 -12.02 12.51
CA ASN A 538 15.26 -13.29 12.67
C ASN A 538 14.45 -14.51 12.20
N ASP A 539 13.16 -14.57 12.54
CA ASP A 539 12.29 -15.69 12.16
C ASP A 539 12.16 -15.87 10.65
N ARG A 540 12.03 -14.77 9.90
CA ARG A 540 11.92 -14.81 8.44
C ARG A 540 13.20 -15.32 7.79
N PHE A 541 14.37 -14.91 8.30
CA PHE A 541 15.66 -15.39 7.80
C PHE A 541 15.86 -16.90 8.01
N LYS A 542 15.26 -17.46 9.08
CA LYS A 542 15.31 -18.89 9.43
C LYS A 542 14.32 -19.76 8.66
N MET A 543 13.37 -19.18 7.93
CA MET A 543 12.43 -19.96 7.12
C MET A 543 13.15 -20.76 6.03
N ASN A 544 12.63 -21.95 5.72
CA ASN A 544 13.11 -22.78 4.61
C ASN A 544 12.94 -22.05 3.27
N PHE A 545 11.76 -21.46 3.03
CA PHE A 545 11.49 -20.68 1.81
C PHE A 545 12.21 -19.34 1.84
N ASN A 546 13.15 -19.13 0.92
CA ASN A 546 14.02 -17.96 0.89
C ASN A 546 13.69 -16.95 -0.23
N GLY A 547 12.69 -17.19 -1.07
CA GLY A 547 12.38 -16.30 -2.20
C GLY A 547 12.03 -14.86 -1.83
N HIS A 548 11.71 -14.61 -0.56
CA HIS A 548 11.48 -13.28 -0.02
C HIS A 548 12.77 -12.43 0.12
N TYR A 549 13.96 -13.03 0.13
CA TYR A 549 15.25 -12.32 0.13
C TYR A 549 16.25 -12.79 -0.93
N ALA A 550 16.17 -14.04 -1.40
CA ALA A 550 17.15 -14.62 -2.34
C ALA A 550 17.28 -13.83 -3.66
N THR A 551 16.22 -13.11 -4.05
CA THR A 551 16.13 -12.33 -5.29
C THR A 551 16.40 -10.83 -5.06
N LYS A 552 16.74 -10.42 -3.84
CA LYS A 552 16.89 -9.02 -3.43
C LYS A 552 18.34 -8.57 -3.50
N PHE A 553 18.53 -7.32 -3.92
CA PHE A 553 19.80 -6.63 -3.92
C PHE A 553 20.18 -6.11 -2.53
N ILE A 554 19.25 -5.51 -1.79
CA ILE A 554 19.49 -5.07 -0.39
C ILE A 554 18.75 -6.02 0.56
N ILE A 555 19.49 -6.61 1.50
CA ILE A 555 18.94 -7.50 2.53
C ILE A 555 19.35 -6.96 3.90
N GLY A 556 18.43 -6.24 4.53
CA GLY A 556 18.62 -5.72 5.88
C GLY A 556 18.16 -6.69 6.95
N LEU A 557 18.98 -6.96 7.95
CA LEU A 557 18.63 -7.72 9.14
C LEU A 557 18.47 -6.75 10.31
N ASP A 558 17.23 -6.56 10.78
CA ASP A 558 16.85 -5.60 11.83
C ASP A 558 16.31 -6.39 13.02
N GLU A 559 17.19 -6.82 13.94
CA GLU A 559 16.89 -7.26 15.32
C GLU A 559 18.12 -7.93 16.00
N GLY A 560 18.33 -7.63 17.28
CA GLY A 560 19.58 -7.78 18.02
C GLY A 560 19.77 -9.08 18.81
N PHE A 561 19.54 -10.26 18.23
CA PHE A 561 20.14 -11.53 18.67
C PHE A 561 19.96 -12.56 17.54
N LEU A 562 20.92 -12.67 16.62
CA LEU A 562 21.21 -14.00 16.08
C LEU A 562 21.59 -14.81 17.31
N GLU A 563 20.78 -15.76 17.77
CA GLU A 563 21.14 -16.61 18.90
C GLU A 563 22.53 -17.19 18.62
N VAL A 564 23.52 -16.70 19.38
CA VAL A 564 24.97 -16.89 19.20
C VAL A 564 25.41 -18.35 19.41
N ASP A 565 24.46 -19.29 19.45
CA ASP A 565 24.68 -20.71 19.71
C ASP A 565 24.52 -21.61 18.48
N LYS A 566 24.08 -21.09 17.32
CA LYS A 566 23.96 -21.90 16.10
C LYS A 566 25.06 -21.54 15.11
N LYS A 567 26.19 -22.27 15.18
CA LYS A 567 27.27 -22.29 14.16
C LYS A 567 26.70 -22.25 12.72
N ALA A 568 25.58 -22.93 12.48
CA ALA A 568 24.88 -22.95 11.20
C ALA A 568 24.44 -21.57 10.67
N GLU A 569 23.97 -20.65 11.51
CA GLU A 569 23.49 -19.32 11.06
C GLU A 569 24.65 -18.41 10.66
N LYS A 570 25.74 -18.42 11.45
CA LYS A 570 26.99 -17.73 11.12
C LYS A 570 27.56 -18.23 9.79
N GLU A 571 27.63 -19.55 9.60
CA GLU A 571 28.11 -20.14 8.35
C GLU A 571 27.20 -19.79 7.16
N LYS A 572 25.88 -19.79 7.35
CA LYS A 572 24.93 -19.35 6.32
C LYS A 572 25.17 -17.89 5.91
N LEU A 573 25.38 -16.98 6.86
CA LEU A 573 25.69 -15.58 6.55
C LEU A 573 27.02 -15.46 5.81
N LYS A 574 28.07 -16.16 6.26
CA LYS A 574 29.37 -16.18 5.57
C LYS A 574 29.25 -16.66 4.13
N GLN A 575 28.48 -17.72 3.91
CA GLN A 575 28.19 -18.24 2.56
C GLN A 575 27.53 -17.14 1.73
N LEU A 576 26.43 -16.54 2.20
CA LEU A 576 25.72 -15.48 1.48
C LEU A 576 26.62 -14.29 1.10
N VAL A 577 27.62 -13.92 1.89
CA VAL A 577 28.54 -12.82 1.53
C VAL A 577 29.45 -13.18 0.35
N THR A 578 29.77 -14.46 0.19
CA THR A 578 30.79 -14.94 -0.76
C THR A 578 30.28 -15.91 -1.82
N SER A 579 28.98 -16.18 -1.88
CA SER A 579 28.39 -17.06 -2.88
C SER A 579 28.11 -16.31 -4.17
N ASP A 580 28.43 -16.93 -5.32
CA ASP A 580 28.05 -16.42 -6.64
C ASP A 580 26.60 -16.81 -7.02
N THR A 581 26.06 -17.86 -6.37
CA THR A 581 24.72 -18.40 -6.62
C THR A 581 23.96 -18.68 -5.32
N ILE A 582 22.64 -18.80 -5.42
CA ILE A 582 21.75 -19.22 -4.35
C ILE A 582 20.65 -20.13 -4.90
N PHE A 583 20.24 -21.13 -4.11
CA PHE A 583 19.03 -21.90 -4.40
C PHE A 583 17.80 -21.08 -4.03
N LEU A 584 16.96 -20.76 -5.01
CA LEU A 584 15.68 -20.10 -4.85
C LEU A 584 14.61 -21.13 -4.48
N GLU A 585 14.08 -21.02 -3.25
CA GLU A 585 13.01 -21.87 -2.74
C GLU A 585 11.74 -21.05 -2.52
N ASN A 586 10.77 -21.20 -3.43
CA ASN A 586 9.46 -20.58 -3.35
C ASN A 586 8.39 -21.59 -2.92
N LYS A 587 7.40 -21.14 -2.16
CA LYS A 587 6.34 -22.03 -1.68
C LYS A 587 5.54 -22.62 -2.85
N GLY A 588 5.66 -23.94 -3.01
CA GLY A 588 4.94 -24.72 -4.01
C GLY A 588 5.51 -24.60 -5.43
N MET A 589 6.71 -24.04 -5.60
CA MET A 589 7.44 -24.02 -6.86
C MET A 589 8.70 -24.87 -6.71
N ASP A 590 9.26 -25.31 -7.83
CA ASP A 590 10.47 -26.12 -7.81
C ASP A 590 11.69 -25.28 -7.40
N ILE A 591 12.64 -25.93 -6.74
CA ILE A 591 13.90 -25.30 -6.32
C ILE A 591 14.75 -25.06 -7.56
N GLN A 592 15.30 -23.86 -7.69
CA GLN A 592 16.16 -23.49 -8.82
C GLN A 592 17.40 -22.73 -8.35
N GLU A 593 18.57 -23.04 -8.91
CA GLU A 593 19.77 -22.26 -8.67
C GLU A 593 19.78 -21.00 -9.53
N ILE A 594 20.02 -19.84 -8.92
CA ILE A 594 20.10 -18.54 -9.59
C ILE A 594 21.37 -17.78 -9.20
N PRO A 595 21.86 -16.85 -10.04
CA PRO A 595 22.92 -15.92 -9.63
C PRO A 595 22.51 -15.09 -8.40
N TYR A 596 23.47 -14.81 -7.52
CA TYR A 596 23.26 -14.07 -6.30
C TYR A 596 24.10 -12.78 -6.26
N TYR A 597 23.43 -11.66 -5.98
CA TYR A 597 24.07 -10.33 -5.91
C TYR A 597 23.72 -9.55 -4.64
N GLY A 598 23.08 -10.20 -3.67
CA GLY A 598 22.55 -9.57 -2.46
C GLY A 598 23.63 -8.95 -1.57
N LYS A 599 23.33 -7.78 -1.01
CA LYS A 599 24.15 -7.00 -0.09
C LYS A 599 23.52 -7.04 1.28
N LEU A 600 24.17 -7.73 2.21
CA LEU A 600 23.70 -7.86 3.59
C LEU A 600 24.07 -6.61 4.39
N ILE A 601 23.14 -6.16 5.23
CA ILE A 601 23.37 -5.08 6.21
C ILE A 601 22.74 -5.53 7.53
N ILE A 602 23.52 -5.51 8.60
CA ILE A 602 23.10 -6.01 9.91
C ILE A 602 22.97 -4.84 10.88
N CYS A 603 21.85 -4.77 11.58
CA CYS A 603 21.62 -3.83 12.67
C CYS A 603 21.41 -4.58 13.98
N SER A 604 22.20 -4.27 15.00
CA SER A 604 22.08 -4.86 16.35
C SER A 604 22.03 -3.79 17.44
N ASN A 605 21.34 -4.14 18.52
CA ASN A 605 21.36 -3.38 19.76
C ASN A 605 22.43 -3.87 20.74
N ASP A 606 23.02 -5.04 20.51
CA ASP A 606 24.16 -5.54 21.29
C ASP A 606 25.45 -5.23 20.53
N ALA A 607 26.27 -4.35 21.09
CA ALA A 607 27.55 -3.93 20.50
C ALA A 607 28.66 -4.94 20.72
N ASP A 608 28.57 -5.75 21.78
CA ASP A 608 29.67 -6.57 22.26
C ASP A 608 29.45 -8.06 21.93
N ASN A 609 28.20 -8.49 21.73
CA ASN A 609 27.85 -9.86 21.37
C ASN A 609 27.11 -10.00 20.02
N LEU A 610 27.54 -9.26 18.98
CA LEU A 610 26.93 -9.38 17.65
C LEU A 610 27.01 -10.81 17.10
N MET A 611 28.20 -11.39 17.07
CA MET A 611 28.50 -12.79 16.73
C MET A 611 29.95 -13.10 17.10
N LYS A 612 30.30 -14.39 17.27
CA LYS A 612 31.69 -14.81 17.50
C LYS A 612 32.56 -14.46 16.31
N MET A 613 33.50 -13.54 16.47
CA MET A 613 34.48 -13.18 15.44
C MET A 613 35.86 -13.76 15.77
N GLU A 614 36.58 -14.16 14.74
CA GLU A 614 37.97 -14.67 14.82
C GLU A 614 38.91 -13.61 14.26
N ASP A 615 40.19 -13.66 14.61
CA ASP A 615 41.20 -12.65 14.19
C ASP A 615 41.34 -12.51 12.66
N GLU A 616 41.02 -13.57 11.93
CA GLU A 616 41.19 -13.67 10.48
C GLU A 616 39.92 -13.32 9.69
N GLU A 617 38.88 -12.82 10.37
CA GLU A 617 37.60 -12.56 9.72
C GLU A 617 37.60 -11.23 8.94
N THR A 618 37.47 -11.31 7.62
CA THR A 618 37.58 -10.17 6.69
C THR A 618 36.25 -9.76 6.05
N ARG A 619 35.10 -10.27 6.52
CA ARG A 619 33.79 -10.01 5.88
C ARG A 619 32.98 -8.90 6.54
N TRP A 620 33.26 -8.54 7.80
CA TRP A 620 32.39 -7.70 8.62
C TRP A 620 32.98 -6.30 8.79
N PHE A 621 32.20 -5.28 8.46
CA PHE A 621 32.51 -3.89 8.71
C PHE A 621 31.68 -3.40 9.90
N VAL A 622 32.20 -3.58 11.12
CA VAL A 622 31.46 -3.29 12.36
C VAL A 622 31.58 -1.82 12.74
N VAL A 623 30.46 -1.13 12.94
CA VAL A 623 30.44 0.30 13.24
C VAL A 623 29.58 0.56 14.47
N LYS A 624 30.18 1.16 15.51
CA LYS A 624 29.48 1.60 16.71
C LYS A 624 28.79 2.93 16.43
N VAL A 625 27.45 2.92 16.41
CA VAL A 625 26.65 4.09 16.06
C VAL A 625 26.31 4.89 17.33
N PRO A 626 26.66 6.19 17.40
CA PRO A 626 26.33 7.03 18.54
C PRO A 626 24.84 7.40 18.58
N LYS A 627 24.38 7.88 19.73
CA LYS A 627 23.03 8.45 19.85
C LYS A 627 22.86 9.67 18.95
N LEU A 628 21.70 9.77 18.31
CA LEU A 628 21.31 10.99 17.58
C LEU A 628 21.24 12.16 18.57
N ARG A 629 22.02 13.22 18.30
CA ARG A 629 22.04 14.45 19.12
C ARG A 629 20.77 15.27 18.96
N THR A 630 20.24 15.33 17.75
CA THR A 630 19.04 16.07 17.37
C THR A 630 18.12 15.15 16.56
N ARG A 631 16.82 15.22 16.84
CA ARG A 631 15.79 14.47 16.11
C ARG A 631 15.01 15.43 15.22
N ASP A 632 15.25 15.37 13.91
CA ASP A 632 14.39 16.02 12.94
C ASP A 632 13.26 15.03 12.56
N PRO A 633 11.99 15.32 12.92
CA PRO A 633 10.87 14.44 12.59
C PRO A 633 10.63 14.28 11.09
N PHE A 634 11.11 15.22 10.27
CA PHE A 634 10.96 15.21 8.81
C PHE A 634 12.19 14.67 8.07
N MET A 635 13.22 14.19 8.79
CA MET A 635 14.48 13.72 8.20
C MET A 635 14.26 12.64 7.13
N VAL A 636 13.37 11.67 7.39
CA VAL A 636 13.09 10.58 6.44
C VAL A 636 12.43 11.10 5.16
N ASP A 637 11.52 12.08 5.28
CA ASP A 637 10.86 12.67 4.13
C ASP A 637 11.84 13.49 3.29
N LYS A 638 12.70 14.29 3.93
CA LYS A 638 13.79 15.01 3.25
C LYS A 638 14.74 14.05 2.52
N MET A 639 15.21 13.01 3.21
CA MET A 639 16.07 11.99 2.58
C MET A 639 15.39 11.26 1.43
N LYS A 640 14.06 11.09 1.47
CA LYS A 640 13.27 10.51 0.39
C LYS A 640 13.20 11.45 -0.82
N GLU A 641 13.02 12.75 -0.59
CA GLU A 641 13.05 13.78 -1.63
C GLU A 641 14.44 13.91 -2.27
N GLU A 642 15.51 13.67 -1.50
CA GLU A 642 16.89 13.71 -1.99
C GLU A 642 17.30 12.47 -2.81
N ILE A 643 16.52 11.39 -2.89
CA ILE A 643 16.93 10.14 -3.58
C ILE A 643 17.35 10.35 -5.05
N PRO A 644 16.60 11.09 -5.89
CA PRO A 644 17.05 11.40 -7.27
C PRO A 644 18.41 12.10 -7.33
N ALA A 645 18.65 13.04 -6.41
CA ALA A 645 19.91 13.77 -6.27
C ALA A 645 21.03 12.87 -5.75
N TRP A 646 20.73 11.98 -4.80
CA TRP A 646 21.65 11.00 -4.26
C TRP A 646 22.17 10.04 -5.33
N ILE A 647 21.28 9.53 -6.18
CA ILE A 647 21.66 8.63 -7.28
C ILE A 647 22.55 9.38 -8.28
N HIS A 648 22.19 10.61 -8.66
CA HIS A 648 23.02 11.42 -9.54
C HIS A 648 24.39 11.73 -8.93
N PHE A 649 24.44 12.09 -7.65
CA PHE A 649 25.68 12.35 -6.92
C PHE A 649 26.60 11.12 -6.93
N LEU A 650 26.09 9.96 -6.51
CA LEU A 650 26.87 8.72 -6.49
C LEU A 650 27.28 8.25 -7.89
N ALA A 651 26.45 8.43 -8.92
CA ALA A 651 26.80 8.04 -10.29
C ALA A 651 28.02 8.79 -10.84
N ASN A 652 28.28 10.01 -10.34
CA ASN A 652 29.39 10.87 -10.76
C ASN A 652 30.55 10.90 -9.74
N ARG A 653 30.36 10.35 -8.54
CA ARG A 653 31.40 10.31 -7.51
C ARG A 653 32.51 9.32 -7.89
N LYS A 654 33.77 9.71 -7.72
CA LYS A 654 34.91 8.81 -7.89
C LYS A 654 35.09 7.93 -6.64
N VAL A 655 35.21 6.62 -6.83
CA VAL A 655 35.55 5.69 -5.74
C VAL A 655 37.01 5.92 -5.30
N PHE A 656 37.24 6.10 -4.00
CA PHE A 656 38.58 6.37 -3.46
C PHE A 656 39.41 5.09 -3.29
N HIS A 657 38.81 4.03 -2.75
CA HIS A 657 39.45 2.72 -2.60
C HIS A 657 39.44 1.95 -3.92
N GLU A 658 40.61 1.63 -4.45
CA GLU A 658 40.74 0.73 -5.58
C GLU A 658 40.38 -0.71 -5.20
N LYS A 659 39.90 -1.49 -6.16
CA LYS A 659 39.57 -2.91 -5.96
C LYS A 659 40.85 -3.71 -5.68
N LYS A 660 41.02 -4.15 -4.43
CA LYS A 660 42.18 -4.93 -3.97
C LYS A 660 41.86 -6.35 -3.52
N ASP A 661 40.62 -6.61 -3.14
CA ASP A 661 40.16 -7.91 -2.66
C ASP A 661 38.88 -8.35 -3.38
N ARG A 662 38.42 -9.58 -3.13
CA ARG A 662 37.14 -10.10 -3.59
C ARG A 662 35.96 -9.24 -3.09
N LEU A 663 36.05 -8.73 -1.86
CA LEU A 663 35.06 -7.80 -1.30
C LEU A 663 35.38 -6.33 -1.58
N TRP A 664 36.13 -6.06 -2.66
CA TRP A 664 36.61 -4.75 -3.09
C TRP A 664 37.72 -4.14 -2.21
N PHE A 665 37.46 -3.97 -0.92
CA PHE A 665 38.35 -3.27 0.01
C PHE A 665 39.50 -4.13 0.53
N GLU A 666 40.64 -3.51 0.85
CA GLU A 666 41.69 -4.16 1.65
C GLU A 666 41.14 -4.36 3.08
N PRO A 667 41.23 -5.56 3.70
CA PRO A 667 40.59 -5.83 4.99
C PRO A 667 40.92 -4.80 6.08
N GLN A 668 42.16 -4.32 6.11
CA GLN A 668 42.61 -3.31 7.08
C GLN A 668 41.90 -1.96 6.96
N ASP A 669 41.30 -1.64 5.81
CA ASP A 669 40.63 -0.36 5.57
C ASP A 669 39.33 -0.22 6.35
N PHE A 670 38.71 -1.34 6.76
CA PHE A 670 37.43 -1.35 7.45
C PHE A 670 37.44 -2.07 8.80
N ILE A 671 38.63 -2.41 9.32
CA ILE A 671 38.78 -2.86 10.72
C ILE A 671 38.64 -1.67 11.64
N THR A 672 37.58 -1.68 12.44
CA THR A 672 37.25 -0.63 13.40
C THR A 672 37.66 -1.01 14.83
N ASP A 673 37.71 -0.02 15.72
CA ASP A 673 37.96 -0.27 17.14
C ASP A 673 36.90 -1.17 17.77
N GLN A 674 35.63 -1.00 17.38
CA GLN A 674 34.54 -1.88 17.86
C GLN A 674 34.72 -3.33 17.39
N MET A 675 35.22 -3.55 16.17
CA MET A 675 35.52 -4.91 15.71
C MET A 675 36.63 -5.56 16.54
N ARG A 676 37.70 -4.81 16.86
CA ARG A 676 38.78 -5.28 17.74
C ARG A 676 38.25 -5.61 19.13
N GLU A 677 37.39 -4.77 19.69
CA GLU A 677 36.74 -4.98 20.99
C GLU A 677 35.90 -6.28 21.00
N ILE A 678 35.08 -6.54 19.98
CA ILE A 678 34.28 -7.78 19.88
C ILE A 678 35.19 -9.02 19.81
N VAL A 679 36.29 -8.96 19.05
CA VAL A 679 37.25 -10.05 18.93
C VAL A 679 37.94 -10.31 20.28
N GLU A 680 38.33 -9.26 21.01
CA GLU A 680 38.93 -9.37 22.34
C GLU A 680 37.95 -9.92 23.38
N VAL A 681 36.70 -9.44 23.42
CA VAL A 681 35.65 -9.97 24.30
C VAL A 681 35.38 -11.45 24.02
N THR A 682 35.33 -11.84 22.74
CA THR A 682 35.16 -13.24 22.33
C THR A 682 36.32 -14.13 22.82
N LYS A 683 37.55 -13.60 22.86
CA LYS A 683 38.73 -14.30 23.40
C LYS A 683 38.73 -14.39 24.92
N ASN A 684 38.41 -13.30 25.63
CA ASN A 684 38.46 -13.22 27.09
C ASN A 684 37.41 -14.09 27.81
N GLN A 685 36.31 -14.46 27.15
CA GLN A 685 35.32 -15.40 27.73
C GLN A 685 35.90 -16.79 28.04
N VAL A 686 36.88 -17.26 27.24
CA VAL A 686 37.59 -18.53 27.50
C VAL A 686 38.36 -18.42 28.81
N ASP A 687 39.12 -17.34 28.95
CA ASP A 687 40.00 -17.08 30.08
C ASP A 687 39.20 -16.96 31.38
N ALA A 688 38.16 -16.11 31.39
CA ALA A 688 37.27 -15.95 32.53
C ALA A 688 36.59 -17.28 32.92
N SER A 689 36.33 -18.15 31.93
CA SER A 689 35.69 -19.44 32.21
C SER A 689 36.60 -20.45 32.86
N VAL A 690 37.87 -20.49 32.44
CA VAL A 690 38.90 -21.32 33.08
C VAL A 690 39.22 -20.78 34.48
N GLU A 691 39.42 -19.46 34.62
CA GLU A 691 39.75 -18.82 35.90
C GLU A 691 38.67 -19.04 36.95
N ASN A 692 37.41 -18.75 36.62
CA ASN A 692 36.32 -18.92 37.59
C ASN A 692 36.18 -20.37 38.06
N TRP A 693 36.29 -21.34 37.15
CA TRP A 693 36.20 -22.75 37.52
C TRP A 693 37.35 -23.18 38.44
N VAL A 694 38.60 -22.78 38.14
CA VAL A 694 39.75 -23.12 38.99
C VAL A 694 39.63 -22.44 40.37
N LYS A 695 39.17 -21.19 40.41
CA LYS A 695 38.91 -20.48 41.67
C LYS A 695 37.85 -21.17 42.51
N GLU A 696 36.71 -21.55 41.92
CA GLU A 696 35.67 -22.33 42.57
C GLU A 696 36.22 -23.65 43.13
N MET A 697 37.04 -24.38 42.37
CA MET A 697 37.67 -25.60 42.89
C MET A 697 38.51 -25.37 44.16
N PHE A 698 39.31 -24.31 44.20
CA PHE A 698 40.11 -24.01 45.38
C PHE A 698 39.26 -23.47 46.54
N LEU A 699 38.32 -22.56 46.29
CA LEU A 699 37.48 -21.97 47.34
C LEU A 699 36.49 -22.98 47.93
N THR A 700 35.89 -23.82 47.09
CA THR A 700 34.90 -24.83 47.51
C THR A 700 35.55 -26.05 48.15
N TYR A 701 36.71 -26.52 47.70
CA TYR A 701 37.31 -27.75 48.23
C TYR A 701 38.51 -27.54 49.15
N LYS A 702 39.03 -26.30 49.25
CA LYS A 702 40.19 -25.90 50.06
C LYS A 702 41.40 -26.84 49.94
N ILE A 703 41.63 -27.37 48.74
CA ILE A 703 42.74 -28.28 48.45
C ILE A 703 44.05 -27.52 48.16
N PRO A 704 45.20 -27.99 48.65
CA PRO A 704 46.49 -27.31 48.47
C PRO A 704 47.05 -27.43 47.04
N GLU A 705 46.60 -28.43 46.27
CA GLU A 705 47.08 -28.72 44.92
C GLU A 705 46.00 -29.47 44.13
N LEU A 706 45.67 -28.98 42.94
CA LEU A 706 44.74 -29.65 42.02
C LEU A 706 45.51 -30.27 40.84
N LYS A 707 45.41 -31.59 40.68
CA LYS A 707 45.94 -32.33 39.52
C LYS A 707 44.80 -32.75 38.62
N ILE A 708 44.76 -32.21 37.41
CA ILE A 708 43.70 -32.51 36.46
C ILE A 708 44.24 -32.64 35.04
N SER A 709 43.74 -33.64 34.30
CA SER A 709 44.06 -33.78 32.88
C SER A 709 43.32 -32.74 32.03
N ARG A 710 43.89 -32.37 30.88
CA ARG A 710 43.23 -31.42 29.95
C ARG A 710 41.81 -31.88 29.55
N PRO A 711 41.57 -33.15 29.15
CA PRO A 711 40.22 -33.60 28.80
C PRO A 711 39.24 -33.52 29.96
N ARG A 712 39.69 -33.84 31.18
CA ARG A 712 38.84 -33.81 32.38
C ARG A 712 38.50 -32.39 32.80
N MET A 713 39.48 -31.47 32.72
CA MET A 713 39.27 -30.04 32.95
C MET A 713 38.25 -29.46 31.96
N LEU A 714 38.38 -29.83 30.68
CA LEU A 714 37.44 -29.42 29.64
C LEU A 714 36.02 -29.92 29.90
N HIS A 715 35.88 -31.16 30.37
CA HIS A 715 34.59 -31.75 30.74
C HIS A 715 33.91 -30.94 31.85
N TYR A 716 34.57 -30.70 32.97
CA TYR A 716 33.98 -29.97 34.10
C TYR A 716 33.63 -28.52 33.77
N ILE A 717 34.49 -27.81 33.03
CA ILE A 717 34.19 -26.42 32.61
C ILE A 717 32.95 -26.37 31.70
N ASN A 718 32.72 -27.42 30.91
CA ASN A 718 31.61 -27.49 29.96
C ASN A 718 30.32 -28.09 30.54
N GLU A 719 30.36 -28.70 31.73
CA GLU A 719 29.17 -29.27 32.40
C GLU A 719 28.30 -28.18 33.05
N THR A 720 28.92 -27.16 33.64
CA THR A 720 28.22 -26.14 34.44
C THR A 720 27.85 -24.89 33.64
N LYS A 721 28.27 -24.78 32.37
CA LYS A 721 28.12 -23.56 31.56
C LYS A 721 27.23 -23.74 30.33
N LYS A 722 26.48 -22.69 30.03
CA LYS A 722 25.69 -22.54 28.78
C LYS A 722 26.57 -22.58 27.53
N TYR A 723 27.84 -22.15 27.62
CA TYR A 723 28.80 -22.10 26.52
C TYR A 723 29.95 -23.09 26.73
N LYS A 724 30.23 -23.93 25.72
CA LYS A 724 31.30 -24.93 25.76
C LYS A 724 32.60 -24.41 25.13
N ILE A 725 33.71 -24.65 25.81
CA ILE A 725 35.09 -24.43 25.34
C ILE A 725 35.56 -25.67 24.57
N ASP A 726 36.42 -25.49 23.57
CA ASP A 726 37.09 -26.58 22.85
C ASP A 726 38.50 -26.86 23.40
N GLU A 727 39.05 -28.04 23.07
CA GLU A 727 40.33 -28.48 23.62
C GLU A 727 41.51 -27.60 23.18
N GLU A 728 41.49 -27.07 21.95
CA GLU A 728 42.57 -26.22 21.42
C GLU A 728 42.64 -24.88 22.15
N LYS A 729 41.51 -24.25 22.43
CA LYS A 729 41.45 -23.00 23.21
C LYS A 729 41.89 -23.22 24.65
N LEU A 730 41.46 -24.30 25.29
CA LEU A 730 41.93 -24.64 26.64
C LEU A 730 43.44 -24.89 26.65
N LYS A 731 43.96 -25.61 25.64
CA LYS A 731 45.40 -25.84 25.48
C LYS A 731 46.17 -24.53 25.31
N TYR A 732 45.72 -23.65 24.41
CA TYR A 732 46.36 -22.36 24.18
C TYR A 732 46.38 -21.51 25.47
N TYR A 733 45.25 -21.41 26.16
CA TYR A 733 45.17 -20.65 27.41
C TYR A 733 46.11 -21.22 28.49
N MET A 734 46.04 -22.52 28.76
CA MET A 734 46.85 -23.15 29.81
C MET A 734 48.35 -23.15 29.47
N GLU A 735 48.72 -23.53 28.25
CA GLU A 735 50.12 -23.78 27.88
C GLU A 735 50.84 -22.55 27.31
N LYS A 736 50.15 -21.73 26.50
CA LYS A 736 50.76 -20.56 25.85
C LYS A 736 50.56 -19.28 26.65
N LYS A 737 49.35 -19.05 27.17
CA LYS A 737 49.03 -17.81 27.89
C LYS A 737 49.46 -17.84 29.36
N ARG A 738 49.17 -18.93 30.07
CA ARG A 738 49.49 -19.09 31.51
C ARG A 738 50.81 -19.85 31.76
N GLY A 739 51.41 -20.44 30.73
CA GLY A 739 52.73 -21.09 30.81
C GLY A 739 52.77 -22.43 31.53
N PHE A 740 51.62 -23.08 31.77
CA PHE A 740 51.58 -24.42 32.36
C PHE A 740 52.07 -25.48 31.36
N SER A 741 52.68 -26.55 31.86
CA SER A 741 53.03 -27.72 31.06
C SER A 741 52.43 -28.97 31.70
N LEU A 742 52.11 -29.97 30.88
CA LEU A 742 51.63 -31.25 31.38
C LEU A 742 52.77 -31.97 32.11
N GLY A 743 52.51 -32.39 33.34
CA GLY A 743 53.47 -33.14 34.15
C GLY A 743 53.71 -34.57 33.65
N LYS A 744 54.54 -35.31 34.39
CA LYS A 744 54.69 -36.77 34.20
C LYS A 744 53.38 -37.49 34.53
N THR A 745 53.19 -38.69 33.97
CA THR A 745 52.02 -39.52 34.26
C THR A 745 51.88 -39.72 35.77
N ALA A 746 50.75 -39.30 36.32
CA ALA A 746 50.49 -39.33 37.75
C ALA A 746 49.01 -39.64 38.01
N ARG A 747 48.73 -40.15 39.22
CA ARG A 747 47.36 -40.31 39.70
C ARG A 747 46.78 -38.94 40.03
N CYS A 748 45.72 -38.56 39.34
CA CYS A 748 44.95 -37.34 39.55
C CYS A 748 43.81 -37.66 40.51
N LYS A 749 43.71 -36.93 41.63
CA LYS A 749 42.56 -37.00 42.56
C LYS A 749 41.85 -35.66 42.47
N ILE A 750 40.69 -35.65 41.81
CA ILE A 750 39.94 -34.43 41.51
C ILE A 750 38.70 -34.43 42.40
N PRO A 751 38.49 -33.40 43.23
CA PRO A 751 37.31 -33.34 44.08
C PRO A 751 36.04 -33.25 43.23
N SER A 752 35.00 -33.98 43.59
CA SER A 752 33.73 -34.04 42.84
C SER A 752 32.56 -33.43 43.59
N THR A 753 32.36 -33.79 44.86
CA THR A 753 31.25 -33.33 45.72
C THR A 753 31.65 -33.38 47.19
N ILE A 754 31.05 -32.51 48.01
CA ILE A 754 31.09 -32.61 49.48
C ILE A 754 29.87 -33.44 49.90
N VAL A 755 30.08 -34.47 50.73
CA VAL A 755 29.02 -35.44 51.08
C VAL A 755 28.48 -35.22 52.49
N ASN A 756 29.35 -34.94 53.46
CA ASN A 756 28.98 -34.78 54.87
C ASN A 756 30.01 -33.87 55.55
N ILE A 757 29.70 -33.34 56.72
CA ILE A 757 30.65 -32.59 57.57
C ILE A 757 31.06 -33.50 58.73
N GLN A 758 32.37 -33.68 58.93
CA GLN A 758 32.94 -34.46 60.02
C GLN A 758 32.83 -33.71 61.35
N GLU A 759 32.95 -34.41 62.49
CA GLU A 759 32.85 -33.83 63.84
C GLU A 759 33.87 -32.71 64.12
N ASP A 760 34.96 -32.66 63.35
CA ASP A 760 36.00 -31.61 63.41
C ASP A 760 35.70 -30.40 62.51
N ASN A 761 34.48 -30.30 61.98
CA ASN A 761 34.03 -29.25 61.07
C ASN A 761 34.79 -29.24 59.72
N THR A 762 35.32 -30.39 59.29
CA THR A 762 35.89 -30.57 57.95
C THR A 762 34.94 -31.36 57.04
N PRO A 763 34.75 -30.96 55.77
CA PRO A 763 33.89 -31.69 54.85
C PRO A 763 34.55 -33.00 54.39
N HIS A 764 33.77 -34.07 54.34
CA HIS A 764 34.10 -35.28 53.60
C HIS A 764 33.92 -35.02 52.10
N ILE A 765 35.03 -35.04 51.36
CA ILE A 765 35.06 -34.76 49.91
C ILE A 765 35.17 -36.07 49.15
N ASN A 766 34.25 -36.31 48.22
CA ASN A 766 34.38 -37.37 47.23
C ASN A 766 35.39 -36.98 46.15
N TYR A 767 36.17 -37.95 45.68
CA TYR A 767 37.19 -37.73 44.65
C TYR A 767 36.97 -38.64 43.45
N TYR A 768 36.95 -38.04 42.27
CA TYR A 768 37.18 -38.75 41.02
C TYR A 768 38.68 -39.02 40.85
N THR A 769 39.06 -40.24 40.46
CA THR A 769 40.48 -40.57 40.23
C THR A 769 40.74 -41.07 38.83
N GLU A 770 41.77 -40.53 38.19
CA GLU A 770 42.26 -40.95 36.87
C GLU A 770 43.81 -41.00 36.84
N ILE A 771 44.38 -41.75 35.88
CA ILE A 771 45.82 -41.75 35.61
C ILE A 771 46.04 -41.00 34.30
N ALA A 772 46.69 -39.84 34.37
CA ALA A 772 46.90 -38.98 33.21
C ALA A 772 48.19 -38.16 33.39
N ARG A 773 48.53 -37.34 32.39
CA ARG A 773 49.51 -36.26 32.53
C ARG A 773 48.74 -34.99 32.91
N PRO A 774 48.76 -34.54 34.18
CA PRO A 774 47.93 -33.42 34.61
C PRO A 774 48.61 -32.07 34.45
N TYR A 775 47.80 -31.01 34.43
CA TYR A 775 48.22 -29.71 34.94
C TYR A 775 48.25 -29.77 36.46
N ILE A 776 49.28 -29.17 37.07
CA ILE A 776 49.40 -29.02 38.52
C ILE A 776 49.08 -27.57 38.83
N LEU A 777 47.93 -27.32 39.45
CA LEU A 777 47.44 -25.98 39.77
C LEU A 777 47.59 -25.75 41.28
N LYS A 778 48.02 -24.55 41.66
CA LYS A 778 48.15 -24.15 43.08
C LYS A 778 47.32 -22.90 43.41
N PRO A 779 46.74 -22.78 44.61
CA PRO A 779 45.91 -21.64 44.98
C PRO A 779 46.63 -20.28 44.80
N GLU A 780 47.93 -20.20 45.08
CA GLU A 780 48.71 -18.96 45.01
C GLU A 780 48.83 -18.38 43.58
N GLU A 781 48.60 -19.22 42.57
CA GLU A 781 48.67 -18.82 41.16
C GLU A 781 47.32 -18.31 40.64
N TRP A 782 46.22 -18.51 41.39
CA TRP A 782 44.85 -18.26 40.92
C TRP A 782 44.00 -17.37 41.84
N LEU A 783 44.26 -17.34 43.14
CA LEU A 783 43.47 -16.57 44.12
C LEU A 783 44.13 -15.21 44.44
N ASN A 784 43.34 -14.15 44.48
CA ASN A 784 43.79 -12.83 44.94
C ASN A 784 43.92 -12.76 46.48
N GLU A 785 44.39 -11.65 47.05
CA GLU A 785 44.62 -11.53 48.50
C GLU A 785 43.38 -11.74 49.38
N ILE A 786 42.19 -11.41 48.87
CA ILE A 786 40.92 -11.58 49.58
C ILE A 786 40.47 -13.04 49.51
N GLU A 787 40.46 -13.60 48.29
CA GLU A 787 40.14 -15.01 48.02
C GLU A 787 41.11 -15.95 48.74
N MET A 788 42.38 -15.57 48.89
CA MET A 788 43.39 -16.33 49.62
C MET A 788 43.14 -16.30 51.14
N LYS A 789 42.59 -15.21 51.68
CA LYS A 789 42.13 -15.16 53.08
C LYS A 789 40.93 -16.08 53.28
N GLU A 790 40.00 -16.11 52.33
CA GLU A 790 38.84 -17.01 52.35
C GLU A 790 39.26 -18.49 52.25
N PHE A 791 40.18 -18.82 51.34
CA PHE A 791 40.77 -20.16 51.21
C PHE A 791 41.40 -20.66 52.50
N LYS A 792 42.11 -19.76 53.23
CA LYS A 792 42.74 -20.08 54.53
C LYS A 792 41.77 -20.03 55.71
N SER A 793 40.58 -19.44 55.55
CA SER A 793 39.59 -19.41 56.63
C SER A 793 39.07 -20.82 56.95
N PRO A 794 38.58 -21.08 58.17
CA PRO A 794 37.84 -22.30 58.48
C PRO A 794 36.64 -22.47 57.53
N TRP A 795 36.12 -23.68 57.40
CA TRP A 795 34.90 -23.92 56.66
C TRP A 795 33.72 -23.18 57.31
N ALA A 796 33.08 -22.29 56.55
CA ALA A 796 31.95 -21.50 57.02
C ALA A 796 30.66 -22.21 56.59
N PHE A 797 30.18 -23.16 57.40
CA PHE A 797 28.89 -23.80 57.17
C PHE A 797 27.80 -22.91 57.79
N LYS A 798 26.85 -22.43 56.96
CA LYS A 798 25.62 -21.82 57.47
C LYS A 798 24.72 -22.95 57.96
N LYS A 799 24.10 -22.77 59.13
CA LYS A 799 23.22 -23.75 59.78
C LYS A 799 21.93 -24.09 59.01
N GLU A 800 21.74 -23.53 57.81
CA GLU A 800 20.55 -23.75 56.98
C GLU A 800 20.77 -24.84 55.90
N ASP A 801 22.00 -25.33 55.72
CA ASP A 801 22.34 -26.34 54.70
C ASP A 801 22.58 -27.75 55.27
N MET A 802 22.03 -28.07 56.45
CA MET A 802 22.16 -29.38 57.14
C MET A 802 20.81 -30.09 57.31
N GLU A 803 20.02 -30.14 56.24
CA GLU A 803 18.93 -31.10 56.05
C GLU A 803 19.05 -31.65 54.62
N ASP A 804 19.92 -32.63 54.42
CA ASP A 804 19.91 -33.45 53.20
C ASP A 804 19.10 -34.73 53.48
N ASP A 805 18.23 -35.05 52.53
CA ASP A 805 17.81 -36.40 52.12
C ASP A 805 17.88 -37.48 53.22
N ASP A 806 16.75 -37.66 53.91
CA ASP A 806 16.39 -38.99 54.39
C ASP A 806 15.04 -39.38 53.78
N ASP A 807 15.10 -40.46 53.02
CA ASP A 807 14.03 -41.11 52.28
C ASP A 807 13.01 -41.69 53.27
N GLN A 808 12.08 -40.84 53.74
CA GLN A 808 10.83 -41.25 54.35
C GLN A 808 9.71 -40.44 53.71
N THR A 809 8.95 -41.09 52.84
CA THR A 809 7.62 -40.65 52.39
C THR A 809 6.79 -40.13 53.57
N PRO A 810 6.52 -38.81 53.66
CA PRO A 810 5.50 -38.29 54.53
C PRO A 810 4.20 -38.29 53.73
N SER A 811 3.21 -39.01 54.23
CA SER A 811 1.82 -38.90 53.80
C SER A 811 1.34 -37.45 53.97
N GLY A 812 1.50 -36.66 52.91
CA GLY A 812 0.95 -35.32 52.77
C GLY A 812 0.35 -35.23 51.38
N SER A 813 -0.98 -35.22 51.33
CA SER A 813 -1.75 -35.03 50.11
C SER A 813 -1.32 -33.73 49.41
N PHE A 814 -0.58 -33.85 48.31
CA PHE A 814 -0.49 -32.78 47.34
C PHE A 814 -1.82 -32.71 46.60
N GLU A 815 -2.46 -31.55 46.66
CA GLU A 815 -3.60 -31.23 45.80
C GLU A 815 -3.18 -31.38 44.33
N ASP A 816 -4.02 -32.06 43.56
CA ASP A 816 -3.83 -32.34 42.15
C ASP A 816 -3.37 -31.09 41.39
N GLN A 817 -2.27 -31.23 40.64
CA GLN A 817 -1.94 -30.33 39.55
C GLN A 817 -3.13 -30.28 38.59
N GLN A 818 -3.89 -29.18 38.65
CA GLN A 818 -4.89 -28.87 37.63
C GLN A 818 -4.21 -28.84 36.26
N SER A 819 -4.70 -29.70 35.37
CA SER A 819 -4.27 -29.75 33.97
C SER A 819 -4.40 -28.36 33.32
N LEU A 820 -3.51 -28.10 32.35
CA LEU A 820 -3.45 -26.87 31.56
C LEU A 820 -4.72 -26.57 30.73
N ASP A 821 -5.76 -27.42 30.76
CA ASP A 821 -7.03 -27.21 30.04
C ASP A 821 -7.98 -26.21 30.71
N ASP A 822 -7.83 -25.92 32.01
CA ASP A 822 -8.79 -25.06 32.74
C ASP A 822 -8.59 -23.54 32.56
N LYS A 823 -7.48 -23.11 31.96
CA LYS A 823 -7.25 -21.69 31.62
C LYS A 823 -7.98 -21.28 30.35
N GLN A 824 -8.26 -22.22 29.43
CA GLN A 824 -8.96 -21.94 28.18
C GLN A 824 -10.48 -21.84 28.43
N TYR A 825 -11.02 -22.64 29.35
CA TYR A 825 -12.44 -22.64 29.72
C TYR A 825 -12.88 -21.37 30.49
N LYS A 826 -12.02 -20.85 31.39
CA LYS A 826 -12.31 -19.60 32.14
C LYS A 826 -12.29 -18.35 31.25
N GLN A 827 -11.62 -18.38 30.10
CA GLN A 827 -11.59 -17.25 29.15
C GLN A 827 -12.85 -17.22 28.27
N GLU A 828 -13.45 -18.38 27.97
CA GLU A 828 -14.73 -18.48 27.23
C GLU A 828 -15.95 -18.10 28.09
N GLU A 829 -15.97 -18.41 29.40
CA GLU A 829 -17.03 -17.93 30.31
C GLU A 829 -17.00 -16.40 30.48
N LEU A 830 -15.82 -15.78 30.42
CA LEU A 830 -15.65 -14.32 30.45
C LEU A 830 -16.14 -13.64 29.17
N TRP A 831 -16.13 -14.35 28.03
CA TRP A 831 -16.70 -13.88 26.76
C TRP A 831 -18.22 -14.04 26.69
N GLN A 832 -18.78 -15.10 27.27
CA GLN A 832 -20.24 -15.30 27.36
C GLN A 832 -20.94 -14.26 28.28
N LYS A 833 -20.23 -13.66 29.24
CA LYS A 833 -20.78 -12.65 30.18
C LYS A 833 -20.77 -11.20 29.67
N LYS A 834 -20.15 -10.88 28.53
CA LYS A 834 -20.20 -9.55 27.93
C LYS A 834 -21.26 -9.47 26.82
N LYS A 835 -22.53 -9.31 27.21
CA LYS A 835 -23.58 -8.84 26.29
C LYS A 835 -23.41 -7.34 26.04
N GLY A 836 -22.81 -7.00 24.92
CA GLY A 836 -22.81 -5.66 24.33
C GLY A 836 -22.35 -5.73 22.88
N PRO A 837 -23.03 -5.07 21.93
CA PRO A 837 -22.61 -5.09 20.53
C PRO A 837 -21.26 -4.39 20.38
N ALA A 838 -20.32 -5.04 19.70
CA ALA A 838 -19.01 -4.47 19.39
C ALA A 838 -19.17 -3.23 18.48
N PRO A 839 -18.40 -2.15 18.70
CA PRO A 839 -18.36 -1.02 17.79
C PRO A 839 -17.64 -1.42 16.50
N PHE A 840 -18.20 -1.01 15.36
CA PHE A 840 -17.59 -1.09 14.02
C PHE A 840 -16.37 -0.19 13.88
#